data_AF-A0A947Y6L7-F1
#
_entry.id   AF-A0A947Y6L7-F1
#
_cell.length_a   1.000
_cell.length_b   1.000
_cell.length_c   1.000
_cell.angle_alpha   90.00
_cell.angle_beta   90.00
_cell.angle_gamma   90.00
#
_symmetry.space_group_name_H-M   'P 1'
#
loop_
_entity.id
_entity.type
_entity.pdbx_description
1 polymer ?
#
loop_
_entity_poly.entity_id
_entity_poly.type
_entity_poly.pdbx_seq_one_letter_code
_entity_poly.pdbx_strand_id
1 'polypeptide(L)'
;MNLVKIKLLYFFILLLFFIFIHQTSAVSNTVVINEIMIGQTGNSKNEFIELYNNSDQAINLTGYSLKKKTASGNESNLVSASKFTGSIPASGYFLISHPNYQINADLVYSGSSTNYAIADNNSVLLYNQNEVLVDKVGYGEAGDFEGQPAFALENNKSIERQLIGHDSDNNNADFILQNTPNPQNSQSNNNQGGNQHEETATSTPIAIATSTSYSLGDIVINEFVSDPSDGEVEWIELYNNRDQIINLTGWNIEEGSGAKTQLEGNIGASGENRFFIIKQPKGNLNNKGDIIILKDNTGKLIDQVVYGIWDDGNIDNNAPVTDDPYSIARKFDGYNTYNNNNDFDITTTPTKAGSNVITKIVNEDESNQDNKIYDYSDCVIISEILPNPKGSDSENEFIELYNNCEQDVDLIKWKLEDESGKKYEFKINNKIKASEYLAVYRKESKIALNNNGDSIKLYQPLKEEALQIVKYQKAIEGWSYVDTQILVPGKDPGAVNKIATNESWVWSEIVTPGKINIIKTINHPPIIDFYSPDIILIGTPVIFDSSDTIDEDDDDLKFQWDFGDGIKLNLPSPEHTYLKSGIYAIKLIVSDNENAIEKEKIVSVQDDCCALPKPYGCLDVNVKENCNLIANIIINEILPNPEGPDAEEEWIELKNIGDAKVNLLNWKLNDAVVDGKGYKFNSDAWIDSDDFFVVYRPDSKITLNNNFDTIKLFNNFDALVDEVEYQKAPIGESYVKNQNKKWFWTTILTPGKENIFSEQFSDATISKTLQKSSKSKNYIVETTLEKIREFESGDLIKVKGVVAVKPNVFSSQYFYIVGSQGIQVYSYKKDFPDLRVGDYVEINGELSTIIGEQRLKTKSSDSIKILEHRQEPIAEEVSSDKINEDYVGRLVAVSGEAVEQKGSTIYLDDGMDEVQIYVKKLTDINPKSIKVGDQVKITGIVSKTNSGVKIMPRSSDDIVKINVSADSNADEILGSIAVNDEWEIAQRNKKMELFKYLLVFACGIIIILIGMLIKLKKEL
;
A
#
# COMPACT_ATOMS: atom_id res chain seq x y z
N MET A 1 34.53 -63.83 41.07
CA MET A 1 34.50 -63.01 42.31
C MET A 1 35.41 -61.82 42.04
N ASN A 2 35.01 -60.57 41.78
CA ASN A 2 33.97 -59.80 42.45
C ASN A 2 33.31 -58.71 41.58
N LEU A 3 33.65 -58.52 40.29
CA LEU A 3 33.08 -57.39 39.54
C LEU A 3 31.71 -57.64 38.88
N VAL A 4 31.40 -58.88 38.49
CA VAL A 4 30.15 -59.18 37.75
C VAL A 4 28.94 -59.31 38.69
N LYS A 5 29.13 -59.72 39.94
CA LYS A 5 28.07 -59.77 40.95
C LYS A 5 27.73 -58.40 41.57
N ILE A 6 28.65 -57.43 41.49
CA ILE A 6 28.41 -56.05 41.98
C ILE A 6 27.59 -55.24 40.96
N LYS A 7 27.76 -55.47 39.65
CA LYS A 7 26.97 -54.76 38.62
C LYS A 7 25.51 -55.22 38.56
N LEU A 8 25.20 -56.49 38.85
CA LEU A 8 23.81 -56.97 38.90
C LEU A 8 23.04 -56.46 40.12
N LEU A 9 23.74 -56.20 41.23
CA LEU A 9 23.14 -55.68 42.46
C LEU A 9 22.86 -54.16 42.37
N TYR A 10 23.72 -53.39 41.69
CA TYR A 10 23.47 -51.96 41.43
C TYR A 10 22.33 -51.73 40.43
N PHE A 11 22.17 -52.61 39.45
CA PHE A 11 21.06 -52.49 38.49
C PHE A 11 19.69 -52.77 39.15
N PHE A 12 19.63 -53.67 40.13
CA PHE A 12 18.39 -53.95 40.86
C PHE A 12 18.07 -52.92 41.96
N ILE A 13 19.08 -52.30 42.58
CA ILE A 13 18.88 -51.24 43.58
C ILE A 13 18.46 -49.90 42.93
N LEU A 14 18.91 -49.62 41.70
CA LEU A 14 18.39 -48.48 40.91
C LEU A 14 16.96 -48.73 40.39
N LEU A 15 16.57 -49.98 40.17
CA LEU A 15 15.20 -50.32 39.76
C LEU A 15 14.18 -50.27 40.94
N LEU A 16 14.66 -50.42 42.17
CA LEU A 16 13.83 -50.33 43.40
C LEU A 16 13.73 -48.91 43.97
N PHE A 17 14.47 -47.93 43.43
CA PHE A 17 14.31 -46.52 43.77
C PHE A 17 13.24 -45.78 42.94
N PHE A 18 12.60 -46.47 41.99
CA PHE A 18 11.50 -45.96 41.18
C PHE A 18 10.11 -46.50 41.60
N ILE A 19 9.99 -47.04 42.81
CA ILE A 19 8.70 -47.45 43.39
C ILE A 19 8.54 -46.81 44.78
N PHE A 20 8.43 -45.48 44.78
CA PHE A 20 7.56 -44.78 45.71
C PHE A 20 6.90 -43.67 44.89
N ILE A 21 5.77 -44.03 44.28
CA ILE A 21 4.76 -43.07 43.86
C ILE A 21 4.35 -42.36 45.16
N HIS A 22 4.94 -41.20 45.44
CA HIS A 22 4.17 -40.18 46.13
C HIS A 22 3.22 -39.65 45.07
N GLN A 23 1.95 -40.05 45.18
CA GLN A 23 0.89 -39.25 44.61
C GLN A 23 1.04 -37.88 45.25
N THR A 24 1.63 -36.92 44.53
CA THR A 24 1.28 -35.53 44.75
C THR A 24 -0.14 -35.43 44.22
N SER A 25 -1.11 -35.48 45.13
CA SER A 25 -2.45 -35.00 44.82
C SER A 25 -2.27 -33.62 44.21
N ALA A 26 -2.76 -33.42 42.98
CA ALA A 26 -2.88 -32.08 42.44
C ALA A 26 -3.64 -31.26 43.48
N VAL A 27 -3.02 -30.19 43.98
CA VAL A 27 -3.75 -29.19 44.74
C VAL A 27 -4.79 -28.67 43.75
N SER A 28 -6.06 -28.86 44.05
CA SER A 28 -7.11 -28.29 43.23
C SER A 28 -7.02 -26.78 43.41
N ASN A 29 -6.74 -26.03 42.33
CA ASN A 29 -6.72 -24.55 42.31
C ASN A 29 -8.17 -24.03 42.38
N THR A 30 -8.86 -24.35 43.47
CA THR A 30 -10.26 -23.98 43.69
C THR A 30 -10.41 -22.48 43.95
N VAL A 31 -9.36 -21.81 44.43
CA VAL A 31 -9.33 -20.36 44.62
C VAL A 31 -8.13 -19.82 43.86
N VAL A 32 -8.36 -18.88 42.96
CA VAL A 32 -7.32 -18.25 42.15
C VAL A 32 -7.34 -16.73 42.36
N ILE A 33 -6.21 -16.07 42.15
CA ILE A 33 -6.08 -14.62 42.02
C ILE A 33 -6.71 -14.24 40.67
N ASN A 34 -7.71 -13.38 40.66
CA ASN A 34 -8.45 -13.02 39.46
C ASN A 34 -8.03 -11.68 38.88
N GLU A 35 -7.85 -10.65 39.73
CA GLU A 35 -7.49 -9.31 39.29
C GLU A 35 -6.46 -8.68 40.23
N ILE A 36 -5.49 -7.95 39.69
CA ILE A 36 -4.48 -7.22 40.45
C ILE A 36 -4.36 -5.79 39.93
N MET A 37 -4.46 -4.82 40.84
CA MET A 37 -4.15 -3.41 40.59
C MET A 37 -3.09 -2.93 41.57
N ILE A 38 -2.07 -2.24 41.05
CA ILE A 38 -1.03 -1.61 41.87
C ILE A 38 -1.17 -0.09 41.94
N GLY A 39 -0.59 0.49 42.98
CA GLY A 39 -0.58 1.92 43.25
C GLY A 39 0.68 2.55 42.64
N GLN A 40 0.58 3.82 42.25
CA GLN A 40 1.66 4.49 41.53
C GLN A 40 2.88 4.77 42.41
N THR A 41 4.04 4.97 41.79
CA THR A 41 5.24 5.52 42.43
C THR A 41 4.93 6.87 43.09
N GLY A 42 4.83 6.89 44.43
CA GLY A 42 4.49 8.07 45.23
C GLY A 42 3.04 8.13 45.74
N ASN A 43 2.15 7.25 45.27
CA ASN A 43 0.80 7.04 45.84
C ASN A 43 0.43 5.55 45.82
N SER A 44 1.12 4.77 46.65
CA SER A 44 0.97 3.31 46.81
C SER A 44 -0.31 2.91 47.57
N LYS A 45 -1.39 3.67 47.43
CA LYS A 45 -2.61 3.52 48.24
C LYS A 45 -3.82 3.04 47.44
N ASN A 46 -3.76 3.08 46.11
CA ASN A 46 -4.82 2.62 45.21
C ASN A 46 -4.44 1.22 44.69
N GLU A 47 -4.53 0.23 45.56
CA GLU A 47 -4.10 -1.14 45.31
C GLU A 47 -5.20 -2.11 45.72
N PHE A 48 -5.44 -3.13 44.91
CA PHE A 48 -6.29 -4.25 45.27
C PHE A 48 -5.86 -5.55 44.60
N ILE A 49 -6.24 -6.64 45.23
CA ILE A 49 -6.15 -8.00 44.72
C ILE A 49 -7.52 -8.64 44.88
N GLU A 50 -8.04 -9.20 43.82
CA GLU A 50 -9.29 -9.95 43.77
C GLU A 50 -8.99 -11.44 43.66
N LEU A 51 -9.76 -12.26 44.36
CA LEU A 51 -9.75 -13.72 44.25
C LEU A 51 -11.06 -14.20 43.63
N TYR A 52 -11.02 -15.34 42.94
CA TYR A 52 -12.18 -16.03 42.37
C TYR A 52 -12.24 -17.49 42.83
N ASN A 53 -13.45 -18.00 43.06
CA ASN A 53 -13.71 -19.38 43.47
C ASN A 53 -14.23 -20.24 42.32
N ASN A 54 -13.40 -21.16 41.83
CA ASN A 54 -13.74 -22.10 40.76
C ASN A 54 -14.71 -23.22 41.16
N SER A 55 -15.00 -23.36 42.45
CA SER A 55 -15.90 -24.42 42.92
C SER A 55 -17.35 -23.97 42.94
N ASP A 56 -18.24 -24.96 42.93
CA ASP A 56 -19.68 -24.83 43.06
C ASP A 56 -20.14 -24.67 44.54
N GLN A 57 -19.19 -24.56 45.48
CA GLN A 57 -19.44 -24.39 46.91
C GLN A 57 -18.74 -23.16 47.46
N ALA A 58 -19.29 -22.52 48.50
CA ALA A 58 -18.61 -21.42 49.17
C ALA A 58 -17.35 -21.92 49.91
N ILE A 59 -16.23 -21.20 49.78
CA ILE A 59 -14.95 -21.55 50.41
C ILE A 59 -14.66 -20.60 51.57
N ASN A 60 -14.32 -21.16 52.74
CA ASN A 60 -13.85 -20.39 53.89
C ASN A 60 -12.35 -20.10 53.76
N LEU A 61 -11.97 -18.82 53.75
CA LEU A 61 -10.58 -18.37 53.59
C LEU A 61 -9.87 -18.14 54.93
N THR A 62 -10.50 -18.48 56.06
CA THR A 62 -9.89 -18.32 57.39
C THR A 62 -8.58 -19.10 57.49
N GLY A 63 -7.49 -18.40 57.79
CA GLY A 63 -6.15 -19.00 57.90
C GLY A 63 -5.32 -18.97 56.62
N TYR A 64 -5.87 -18.54 55.48
CA TYR A 64 -5.08 -18.29 54.26
C TYR A 64 -4.06 -17.17 54.48
N SER A 65 -3.01 -17.09 53.66
CA SER A 65 -2.13 -15.92 53.66
C SER A 65 -1.86 -15.42 52.25
N LEU A 66 -1.84 -14.10 52.11
CA LEU A 66 -1.51 -13.41 50.87
C LEU A 66 -0.18 -12.72 51.04
N LYS A 67 0.76 -13.00 50.14
CA LYS A 67 2.13 -12.50 50.22
C LYS A 67 2.51 -11.80 48.93
N LYS A 68 3.46 -10.88 49.04
CA LYS A 68 4.17 -10.34 47.89
C LYS A 68 5.63 -10.78 47.94
N LYS A 69 6.22 -10.95 46.78
CA LYS A 69 7.66 -11.20 46.60
C LYS A 69 8.22 -10.17 45.64
N THR A 70 9.28 -9.50 46.06
CA THR A 70 9.97 -8.52 45.20
C THR A 70 10.78 -9.21 44.13
N ALA A 71 11.08 -8.53 43.02
CA ALA A 71 12.02 -9.03 42.00
C ALA A 71 13.37 -9.49 42.57
N SER A 72 13.83 -8.85 43.67
CA SER A 72 15.05 -9.24 44.40
C SER A 72 14.94 -10.53 45.23
N GLY A 73 13.75 -11.14 45.29
CA GLY A 73 13.48 -12.39 46.01
C GLY A 73 12.98 -12.24 47.45
N ASN A 74 12.88 -11.02 47.99
CA ASN A 74 12.37 -10.80 49.35
C ASN A 74 10.84 -10.99 49.42
N GLU A 75 10.36 -11.84 50.33
CA GLU A 75 8.94 -12.16 50.54
C GLU A 75 8.40 -11.47 51.82
N SER A 76 7.16 -10.96 51.77
CA SER A 76 6.49 -10.37 52.93
C SER A 76 4.96 -10.51 52.85
N ASN A 77 4.29 -10.55 54.00
CA ASN A 77 2.83 -10.70 54.06
C ASN A 77 2.11 -9.40 53.68
N LEU A 78 1.17 -9.50 52.75
CA LEU A 78 0.12 -8.51 52.52
C LEU A 78 -1.03 -8.75 53.52
N VAL A 79 -1.45 -10.01 53.67
CA VAL A 79 -2.39 -10.45 54.71
C VAL A 79 -1.86 -11.70 55.39
N SER A 80 -1.63 -11.64 56.70
CA SER A 80 -1.13 -12.80 57.47
C SER A 80 -2.23 -13.84 57.72
N ALA A 81 -1.85 -15.11 57.92
CA ALA A 81 -2.76 -16.21 58.26
C ALA A 81 -3.72 -15.91 59.42
N SER A 82 -3.22 -15.23 60.46
CA SER A 82 -4.02 -14.85 61.63
C SER A 82 -5.06 -13.74 61.37
N LYS A 83 -5.01 -13.10 60.21
CA LYS A 83 -5.82 -11.94 59.83
C LYS A 83 -6.64 -12.15 58.56
N PHE A 84 -6.40 -13.23 57.82
CA PHE A 84 -7.20 -13.61 56.67
C PHE A 84 -8.46 -14.31 57.17
N THR A 85 -9.61 -13.65 57.04
CA THR A 85 -10.93 -14.14 57.49
C THR A 85 -11.98 -13.82 56.45
N GLY A 86 -13.02 -14.66 56.32
CA GLY A 86 -14.10 -14.45 55.36
C GLY A 86 -14.37 -15.69 54.52
N SER A 87 -15.34 -15.60 53.63
CA SER A 87 -15.69 -16.67 52.70
C SER A 87 -15.96 -16.12 51.31
N ILE A 88 -15.51 -16.84 50.29
CA ILE A 88 -15.79 -16.56 48.88
C ILE A 88 -16.97 -17.43 48.43
N PRO A 89 -18.06 -16.85 47.89
CA PRO A 89 -19.20 -17.63 47.38
C PRO A 89 -18.80 -18.57 46.23
N ALA A 90 -19.63 -19.57 45.95
CA ALA A 90 -19.46 -20.44 44.77
C ALA A 90 -19.44 -19.59 43.49
N SER A 91 -18.45 -19.81 42.62
CA SER A 91 -18.24 -19.01 41.41
C SER A 91 -18.20 -17.49 41.68
N GLY A 92 -17.86 -17.07 42.90
CA GLY A 92 -17.90 -15.68 43.33
C GLY A 92 -16.53 -15.11 43.59
N TYR A 93 -16.50 -13.83 43.98
CA TYR A 93 -15.29 -13.03 44.13
C TYR A 93 -14.99 -12.70 45.59
N PHE A 94 -13.74 -12.32 45.88
CA PHE A 94 -13.33 -11.83 47.20
C PHE A 94 -12.27 -10.76 47.04
N LEU A 95 -12.54 -9.55 47.55
CA LEU A 95 -11.74 -8.37 47.29
C LEU A 95 -10.87 -7.98 48.49
N ILE A 96 -9.58 -7.77 48.25
CA ILE A 96 -8.60 -7.40 49.28
C ILE A 96 -7.88 -6.13 48.83
N SER A 97 -7.96 -5.05 49.61
CA SER A 97 -7.41 -3.76 49.21
C SER A 97 -6.41 -3.15 50.20
N HIS A 98 -5.71 -2.10 49.75
CA HIS A 98 -4.95 -1.25 50.65
C HIS A 98 -5.88 -0.54 51.64
N PRO A 99 -5.55 -0.40 52.95
CA PRO A 99 -6.43 0.18 53.97
C PRO A 99 -6.93 1.61 53.70
N ASN A 100 -6.22 2.36 52.87
CA ASN A 100 -6.56 3.72 52.48
C ASN A 100 -7.30 3.81 51.12
N TYR A 101 -7.47 2.70 50.40
CA TYR A 101 -8.19 2.70 49.13
C TYR A 101 -9.69 2.73 49.42
N GLN A 102 -10.40 3.73 48.90
CA GLN A 102 -11.83 3.94 49.16
C GLN A 102 -12.70 3.03 48.28
N ILE A 103 -12.57 1.71 48.46
CA ILE A 103 -13.41 0.69 47.81
C ILE A 103 -14.04 -0.23 48.86
N ASN A 104 -15.18 -0.85 48.54
CA ASN A 104 -15.87 -1.77 49.44
C ASN A 104 -15.21 -3.16 49.42
N ALA A 105 -14.02 -3.30 50.01
CA ALA A 105 -13.30 -4.57 50.05
C ALA A 105 -13.76 -5.48 51.21
N ASP A 106 -13.66 -6.80 51.00
CA ASP A 106 -13.96 -7.80 52.04
C ASP A 106 -12.87 -7.83 53.12
N LEU A 107 -11.62 -7.60 52.73
CA LEU A 107 -10.48 -7.44 53.62
C LEU A 107 -9.58 -6.29 53.19
N VAL A 108 -8.75 -5.85 54.13
CA VAL A 108 -7.67 -4.91 53.86
C VAL A 108 -6.32 -5.52 54.24
N TYR A 109 -5.25 -5.05 53.63
CA TYR A 109 -3.89 -5.50 53.94
C TYR A 109 -3.58 -5.33 55.45
N SER A 110 -2.90 -6.33 56.03
CA SER A 110 -2.60 -6.41 57.48
C SER A 110 -1.11 -6.46 57.83
N GLY A 111 -0.21 -6.27 56.85
CA GLY A 111 1.21 -5.93 57.06
C GLY A 111 1.46 -4.63 57.84
N SER A 112 2.72 -4.27 58.09
CA SER A 112 3.08 -2.98 58.73
C SER A 112 2.79 -1.80 57.80
N SER A 113 2.42 -0.64 58.36
CA SER A 113 1.91 0.54 57.65
C SER A 113 2.84 1.16 56.59
N THR A 114 4.07 0.70 56.47
CA THR A 114 5.07 1.13 55.48
C THR A 114 5.35 0.09 54.39
N ASN A 115 4.74 -1.10 54.43
CA ASN A 115 5.09 -2.22 53.55
C ASN A 115 3.89 -2.80 52.76
N TYR A 116 2.79 -2.06 52.65
CA TYR A 116 1.64 -2.48 51.85
C TYR A 116 1.87 -2.38 50.34
N ALA A 117 2.71 -1.45 49.91
CA ALA A 117 2.94 -1.14 48.49
C ALA A 117 3.35 -2.37 47.68
N ILE A 118 2.63 -2.67 46.60
CA ILE A 118 2.98 -3.73 45.67
C ILE A 118 3.55 -3.06 44.40
N ALA A 119 4.79 -3.38 44.04
CA ALA A 119 5.46 -2.78 42.88
C ALA A 119 5.04 -3.47 41.57
N ASP A 120 5.35 -2.83 40.45
CA ASP A 120 5.13 -3.25 39.06
C ASP A 120 5.94 -4.46 38.60
N ASN A 121 6.86 -4.93 39.44
CA ASN A 121 7.72 -6.09 39.20
C ASN A 121 7.68 -7.10 40.35
N ASN A 122 6.59 -7.12 41.11
CA ASN A 122 6.40 -8.08 42.20
C ASN A 122 5.63 -9.32 41.74
N SER A 123 5.69 -10.35 42.57
CA SER A 123 4.79 -11.50 42.52
C SER A 123 3.83 -11.48 43.69
N VAL A 124 2.59 -11.88 43.46
CA VAL A 124 1.55 -12.10 44.47
C VAL A 124 1.37 -13.61 44.64
N LEU A 125 1.43 -14.07 45.89
CA LEU A 125 1.35 -15.49 46.24
C LEU A 125 0.24 -15.73 47.25
N LEU A 126 -0.66 -16.67 46.93
CA LEU A 126 -1.75 -17.09 47.79
C LEU A 126 -1.42 -18.45 48.41
N TYR A 127 -1.45 -18.55 49.72
CA TYR A 127 -1.26 -19.80 50.47
C TYR A 127 -2.53 -20.15 51.23
N ASN A 128 -2.87 -21.43 51.31
CA ASN A 128 -3.98 -21.90 52.15
C ASN A 128 -3.59 -21.99 53.63
N GLN A 129 -4.53 -22.40 54.47
CA GLN A 129 -4.37 -22.58 55.92
C GLN A 129 -3.26 -23.57 56.36
N ASN A 130 -2.78 -24.42 55.44
CA ASN A 130 -1.70 -25.37 55.69
C ASN A 130 -0.35 -24.88 55.15
N GLU A 131 -0.24 -23.59 54.78
CA GLU A 131 0.94 -22.98 54.17
C GLU A 131 1.34 -23.60 52.82
N VAL A 132 0.39 -24.24 52.12
CA VAL A 132 0.59 -24.74 50.76
C VAL A 132 0.22 -23.64 49.77
N LEU A 133 1.11 -23.39 48.79
CA LEU A 133 0.87 -22.44 47.70
C LEU A 133 -0.34 -22.91 46.88
N VAL A 134 -1.29 -22.00 46.66
CA VAL A 134 -2.55 -22.23 45.93
C VAL A 134 -2.52 -21.58 44.57
N ASP A 135 -1.98 -20.36 44.48
CA ASP A 135 -1.86 -19.60 43.23
C ASP A 135 -0.71 -18.59 43.35
N LYS A 136 -0.08 -18.26 42.23
CA LYS A 136 1.06 -17.35 42.15
C LYS A 136 1.09 -16.55 40.83
N VAL A 137 0.83 -15.25 40.96
CA VAL A 137 0.86 -14.31 39.84
C VAL A 137 2.09 -13.42 39.93
N GLY A 138 3.05 -13.61 39.02
CA GLY A 138 4.15 -12.66 38.80
C GLY A 138 3.90 -11.86 37.54
N TYR A 139 4.20 -10.56 37.58
CA TYR A 139 3.94 -9.64 36.47
C TYR A 139 5.09 -8.65 36.26
N GLY A 140 5.16 -8.09 35.05
CA GLY A 140 6.28 -7.25 34.62
C GLY A 140 7.62 -7.99 34.75
N GLU A 141 8.60 -7.34 35.37
CA GLU A 141 9.95 -7.90 35.57
C GLU A 141 10.06 -8.78 36.84
N ALA A 142 8.96 -9.41 37.27
CA ALA A 142 8.97 -10.28 38.43
C ALA A 142 9.95 -11.45 38.26
N GLY A 143 10.73 -11.74 39.29
CA GLY A 143 11.68 -12.87 39.29
C GLY A 143 11.05 -14.23 39.64
N ASP A 144 9.79 -14.24 40.07
CA ASP A 144 9.06 -15.45 40.47
C ASP A 144 7.65 -15.43 39.85
N PHE A 145 7.36 -16.33 38.93
CA PHE A 145 6.10 -16.41 38.20
C PHE A 145 5.80 -17.87 37.83
N GLU A 146 4.59 -18.11 37.35
CA GLU A 146 4.17 -19.36 36.71
C GLU A 146 4.28 -19.18 35.20
N GLY A 147 4.93 -20.12 34.51
CA GLY A 147 5.18 -20.06 33.08
C GLY A 147 6.01 -18.84 32.65
N GLN A 148 5.33 -17.76 32.29
CA GLN A 148 5.88 -16.43 31.99
C GLN A 148 5.15 -15.36 32.82
N PRO A 149 5.81 -14.24 33.16
CA PRO A 149 5.16 -13.18 33.93
C PRO A 149 4.01 -12.55 33.12
N ALA A 150 2.92 -12.20 33.80
CA ALA A 150 1.85 -11.39 33.21
C ALA A 150 2.34 -9.97 32.87
N PHE A 151 1.53 -9.24 32.10
CA PHE A 151 1.84 -7.88 31.63
C PHE A 151 2.32 -6.94 32.76
N ALA A 152 3.29 -6.07 32.46
CA ALA A 152 3.68 -5.01 33.36
C ALA A 152 2.48 -4.08 33.62
N LEU A 153 2.24 -3.78 34.90
CA LEU A 153 1.09 -2.98 35.30
C LEU A 153 1.36 -1.48 35.08
N GLU A 154 0.47 -0.83 34.35
CA GLU A 154 0.49 0.61 34.11
C GLU A 154 -0.39 1.37 35.11
N ASN A 155 -0.16 2.68 35.25
CA ASN A 155 -0.88 3.53 36.19
C ASN A 155 -2.41 3.46 35.99
N ASN A 156 -3.13 3.16 37.09
CA ASN A 156 -4.59 3.06 37.16
C ASN A 156 -5.22 1.94 36.31
N LYS A 157 -4.44 0.99 35.83
CA LYS A 157 -4.90 -0.22 35.15
C LYS A 157 -4.75 -1.44 36.06
N SER A 158 -5.44 -2.51 35.73
CA SER A 158 -5.30 -3.80 36.40
C SER A 158 -4.94 -4.88 35.39
N ILE A 159 -4.46 -6.02 35.88
CA ILE A 159 -4.44 -7.26 35.11
C ILE A 159 -5.53 -8.16 35.65
N GLU A 160 -6.31 -8.77 34.78
CA GLU A 160 -7.43 -9.67 35.12
C GLU A 160 -7.31 -10.98 34.34
N ARG A 161 -7.75 -12.10 34.91
CA ARG A 161 -7.81 -13.37 34.19
C ARG A 161 -8.75 -13.27 32.99
N GLN A 162 -8.24 -13.60 31.80
CA GLN A 162 -8.96 -13.50 30.52
C GLN A 162 -10.18 -14.43 30.45
N LEU A 163 -10.03 -15.64 31.00
CA LEU A 163 -11.13 -16.57 31.22
C LEU A 163 -11.28 -16.70 32.73
N ILE A 164 -12.46 -16.33 33.24
CA ILE A 164 -12.74 -16.29 34.67
C ILE A 164 -12.36 -17.62 35.31
N GLY A 165 -11.46 -17.54 36.30
CA GLY A 165 -11.06 -18.71 37.06
C GLY A 165 -10.11 -19.68 36.35
N HIS A 166 -9.80 -19.46 35.07
CA HIS A 166 -8.87 -20.32 34.33
C HIS A 166 -7.43 -20.09 34.79
N ASP A 167 -6.75 -21.18 35.13
CA ASP A 167 -5.38 -21.16 35.59
C ASP A 167 -4.57 -22.26 34.89
N SER A 168 -3.71 -21.84 33.96
CA SER A 168 -2.91 -22.70 33.09
C SER A 168 -1.49 -22.93 33.62
N ASP A 169 -1.21 -22.47 34.85
CA ASP A 169 0.14 -22.33 35.40
C ASP A 169 1.04 -21.43 34.50
N ASN A 170 0.45 -20.45 33.79
CA ASN A 170 1.18 -19.48 32.97
C ASN A 170 0.52 -18.10 33.02
N ASN A 171 1.08 -17.20 33.84
CA ASN A 171 0.48 -15.89 34.11
C ASN A 171 0.28 -15.03 32.85
N ASN A 172 1.19 -15.11 31.88
CA ASN A 172 1.03 -14.37 30.61
C ASN A 172 -0.12 -14.90 29.74
N ALA A 173 -0.43 -16.19 29.82
CA ALA A 173 -1.54 -16.80 29.08
C ALA A 173 -2.89 -16.59 29.76
N ASP A 174 -2.87 -16.46 31.08
CA ASP A 174 -4.10 -16.38 31.88
C ASP A 174 -4.57 -14.94 32.11
N PHE A 175 -3.68 -13.94 32.15
CA PHE A 175 -4.03 -12.55 32.47
C PHE A 175 -3.96 -11.60 31.27
N ILE A 176 -4.88 -10.64 31.22
CA ILE A 176 -4.90 -9.52 30.27
C ILE A 176 -4.89 -8.18 31.00
N LEU A 177 -4.38 -7.13 30.35
CA LEU A 177 -4.40 -5.76 30.89
C LEU A 177 -5.79 -5.13 30.72
N GLN A 178 -6.40 -4.68 31.80
CA GLN A 178 -7.67 -3.97 31.84
C GLN A 178 -7.46 -2.46 32.00
N ASN A 179 -7.99 -1.69 31.04
CA ASN A 179 -7.90 -0.22 31.06
C ASN A 179 -8.79 0.42 32.14
N THR A 180 -9.84 -0.28 32.57
CA THR A 180 -10.77 0.14 33.62
C THR A 180 -10.92 -1.00 34.62
N PRO A 181 -10.24 -0.94 35.78
CA PRO A 181 -10.36 -1.94 36.82
C PRO A 181 -11.80 -2.08 37.30
N ASN A 182 -12.27 -3.32 37.48
CA ASN A 182 -13.66 -3.61 37.85
C ASN A 182 -13.73 -4.51 39.10
N PRO A 183 -13.26 -4.01 40.27
CA PRO A 183 -13.12 -4.83 41.46
C PRO A 183 -14.47 -5.34 42.00
N GLN A 184 -14.54 -6.65 42.24
CA GLN A 184 -15.69 -7.41 42.72
C GLN A 184 -15.39 -8.06 44.07
N ASN A 185 -16.33 -7.91 45.01
CA ASN A 185 -16.21 -8.45 46.37
C ASN A 185 -17.17 -9.63 46.58
N SER A 186 -17.21 -10.19 47.79
CA SER A 186 -18.08 -11.33 48.13
C SER A 186 -19.59 -11.07 48.02
N GLN A 187 -19.99 -9.81 47.81
CA GLN A 187 -21.37 -9.37 47.62
C GLN A 187 -21.68 -9.00 46.18
N SER A 188 -20.70 -9.05 45.26
CA SER A 188 -20.93 -8.84 43.83
C SER A 188 -21.76 -9.99 43.26
N ASN A 189 -22.76 -9.67 42.43
CA ASN A 189 -23.61 -10.67 41.78
C ASN A 189 -22.91 -11.21 40.52
N ASN A 190 -22.80 -12.54 40.36
CA ASN A 190 -22.14 -13.25 39.24
C ASN A 190 -22.77 -13.04 37.83
N ASN A 191 -23.60 -12.01 37.64
CA ASN A 191 -24.25 -11.70 36.36
C ASN A 191 -23.93 -10.26 35.97
N GLN A 192 -22.71 -9.97 35.49
CA GLN A 192 -22.44 -8.81 34.64
C GLN A 192 -21.24 -9.05 33.71
N GLY A 193 -21.53 -9.06 32.40
CA GLY A 193 -20.60 -8.67 31.35
C GLY A 193 -21.24 -7.54 30.54
N GLY A 194 -20.60 -6.36 30.52
CA GLY A 194 -20.75 -5.30 29.50
C GLY A 194 -21.82 -4.22 29.69
N ASN A 195 -21.36 -3.04 30.14
CA ASN A 195 -21.93 -1.69 29.95
C ASN A 195 -23.35 -1.34 30.45
N GLN A 196 -23.42 -0.51 31.48
CA GLN A 196 -24.52 0.43 31.70
C GLN A 196 -24.04 1.88 31.55
N HIS A 197 -24.67 2.62 30.63
CA HIS A 197 -24.96 4.04 30.84
C HIS A 197 -26.32 4.11 31.54
N GLU A 198 -26.35 4.86 32.64
CA GLU A 198 -27.50 5.04 33.53
C GLU A 198 -28.70 5.72 32.86
N GLU A 199 -29.92 5.30 33.24
CA GLU A 199 -30.87 6.25 33.84
C GLU A 199 -31.87 5.53 34.79
N THR A 200 -31.68 5.84 36.07
CA THR A 200 -32.65 6.06 37.17
C THR A 200 -33.90 5.17 37.38
N ALA A 201 -33.79 4.40 38.48
CA ALA A 201 -34.77 3.97 39.48
C ALA A 201 -36.26 4.37 39.38
N THR A 202 -37.17 3.39 39.48
CA THR A 202 -37.90 3.04 40.73
C THR A 202 -38.97 1.96 40.52
N SER A 203 -38.86 0.84 41.24
CA SER A 203 -39.91 0.10 41.98
C SER A 203 -39.76 -1.44 41.97
N THR A 204 -40.00 -1.99 43.16
CA THR A 204 -39.89 -3.36 43.72
C THR A 204 -40.57 -4.51 42.93
N PRO A 205 -40.25 -5.79 43.25
CA PRO A 205 -39.94 -6.84 42.29
C PRO A 205 -41.16 -7.68 41.86
N ILE A 206 -41.14 -8.12 40.60
CA ILE A 206 -41.91 -9.28 40.14
C ILE A 206 -40.90 -10.22 39.49
N ALA A 207 -40.88 -11.47 39.94
CA ALA A 207 -40.03 -12.52 39.40
C ALA A 207 -40.31 -12.68 37.89
N ILE A 208 -39.31 -12.36 37.06
CA ILE A 208 -39.34 -12.66 35.63
C ILE A 208 -38.18 -13.62 35.39
N ALA A 209 -38.52 -14.84 35.01
CA ALA A 209 -37.57 -15.82 34.49
C ALA A 209 -36.81 -15.16 33.33
N THR A 210 -35.50 -15.04 33.44
CA THR A 210 -34.63 -14.61 32.34
C THR A 210 -34.75 -15.64 31.22
N SER A 211 -35.52 -15.29 30.17
CA SER A 211 -35.60 -16.08 28.95
C SER A 211 -34.27 -15.97 28.22
N THR A 212 -33.51 -17.06 28.16
CA THR A 212 -32.42 -17.22 27.19
C THR A 212 -33.03 -17.05 25.79
N SER A 213 -32.64 -16.01 25.05
CA SER A 213 -33.14 -15.76 23.70
C SER A 213 -32.21 -16.38 22.66
N TYR A 214 -32.75 -17.24 21.78
CA TYR A 214 -31.99 -17.93 20.74
C TYR A 214 -32.19 -17.24 19.39
N SER A 215 -31.19 -17.30 18.52
CA SER A 215 -31.16 -16.65 17.20
C SER A 215 -31.21 -17.67 16.07
N LEU A 216 -31.51 -17.20 14.85
CA LEU A 216 -31.51 -18.01 13.64
C LEU A 216 -30.14 -18.67 13.48
N GLY A 217 -30.11 -20.00 13.28
CA GLY A 217 -28.88 -20.77 13.12
C GLY A 217 -28.18 -21.19 14.42
N ASP A 218 -28.65 -20.79 15.61
CA ASP A 218 -28.07 -21.28 16.89
C ASP A 218 -28.28 -22.80 17.03
N ILE A 219 -29.44 -23.28 16.59
CA ILE A 219 -29.75 -24.69 16.35
C ILE A 219 -30.21 -24.81 14.90
N VAL A 220 -29.75 -25.82 14.17
CA VAL A 220 -30.17 -26.05 12.77
C VAL A 220 -30.73 -27.45 12.58
N ILE A 221 -31.63 -27.62 11.62
CA ILE A 221 -32.10 -28.91 11.11
C ILE A 221 -30.96 -29.54 10.31
N ASN A 222 -30.40 -30.65 10.75
CA ASN A 222 -29.14 -31.20 10.22
C ASN A 222 -29.34 -32.30 9.17
N GLU A 223 -30.29 -33.20 9.41
CA GLU A 223 -30.61 -34.32 8.52
C GLU A 223 -32.05 -34.75 8.75
N PHE A 224 -32.76 -35.21 7.72
CA PHE A 224 -34.11 -35.74 7.86
C PHE A 224 -34.45 -36.80 6.81
N VAL A 225 -35.45 -37.63 7.14
CA VAL A 225 -36.06 -38.62 6.23
C VAL A 225 -37.54 -38.34 6.12
N SER A 226 -37.99 -38.02 4.90
CA SER A 226 -39.40 -37.87 4.55
C SER A 226 -40.03 -39.16 4.01
N ASP A 227 -39.25 -40.06 3.41
CA ASP A 227 -39.75 -41.35 2.87
C ASP A 227 -38.96 -42.52 3.48
N PRO A 228 -39.31 -42.99 4.69
CA PRO A 228 -38.58 -44.04 5.38
C PRO A 228 -38.84 -45.43 4.77
N SER A 229 -37.88 -46.35 4.91
CA SER A 229 -38.05 -47.75 4.51
C SER A 229 -39.28 -48.41 5.15
N ASP A 230 -39.80 -49.46 4.50
CA ASP A 230 -40.87 -50.29 5.05
C ASP A 230 -40.62 -50.71 6.52
N GLY A 231 -41.45 -50.19 7.43
CA GLY A 231 -41.39 -50.48 8.87
C GLY A 231 -40.56 -49.49 9.71
N GLU A 232 -39.87 -48.55 9.08
CA GLU A 232 -39.20 -47.42 9.75
C GLU A 232 -40.14 -46.21 9.86
N VAL A 233 -39.65 -45.14 10.48
CA VAL A 233 -40.40 -43.91 10.75
C VAL A 233 -39.64 -42.71 10.22
N GLU A 234 -40.38 -41.66 9.83
CA GLU A 234 -39.81 -40.36 9.55
C GLU A 234 -39.09 -39.80 10.78
N TRP A 235 -38.02 -39.05 10.54
CA TRP A 235 -37.28 -38.39 11.60
C TRP A 235 -36.56 -37.15 11.11
N ILE A 236 -36.26 -36.26 12.05
CA ILE A 236 -35.52 -35.02 11.87
C ILE A 236 -34.41 -34.99 12.93
N GLU A 237 -33.22 -34.62 12.54
CA GLU A 237 -32.09 -34.36 13.43
C GLU A 237 -31.82 -32.86 13.51
N LEU A 238 -31.52 -32.39 14.72
CA LEU A 238 -31.02 -31.04 14.98
C LEU A 238 -29.54 -31.07 15.33
N TYR A 239 -28.81 -30.00 14.99
CA TYR A 239 -27.43 -29.77 15.39
C TYR A 239 -27.31 -28.46 16.20
N ASN A 240 -26.57 -28.52 17.31
CA ASN A 240 -26.28 -27.35 18.14
C ASN A 240 -24.99 -26.64 17.70
N ASN A 241 -25.12 -25.41 17.18
CA ASN A 241 -23.98 -24.56 16.81
C ASN A 241 -23.36 -23.83 18.00
N ARG A 242 -24.01 -23.86 19.17
CA ARG A 242 -23.52 -23.21 20.40
C ARG A 242 -22.55 -24.11 21.16
N ASP A 243 -21.70 -23.45 21.93
CA ASP A 243 -20.80 -24.03 22.91
C ASP A 243 -21.48 -24.26 24.28
N GLN A 244 -22.81 -24.07 24.35
CA GLN A 244 -23.62 -24.25 25.54
C GLN A 244 -24.66 -25.36 25.35
N ILE A 245 -24.97 -26.06 26.44
CA ILE A 245 -26.07 -27.03 26.48
C ILE A 245 -27.38 -26.25 26.42
N ILE A 246 -28.27 -26.62 25.49
CA ILE A 246 -29.55 -25.94 25.26
C ILE A 246 -30.70 -26.84 25.67
N ASN A 247 -31.62 -26.28 26.46
CA ASN A 247 -32.86 -26.95 26.84
C ASN A 247 -33.94 -26.67 25.78
N LEU A 248 -34.39 -27.74 25.12
CA LEU A 248 -35.38 -27.70 24.05
C LEU A 248 -36.83 -27.84 24.55
N THR A 249 -37.06 -27.99 25.86
CA THR A 249 -38.41 -28.11 26.43
C THR A 249 -39.28 -26.92 26.05
N GLY A 250 -40.35 -27.20 25.31
CA GLY A 250 -41.32 -26.20 24.85
C GLY A 250 -41.05 -25.65 23.46
N TRP A 251 -39.91 -25.97 22.84
CA TRP A 251 -39.64 -25.67 21.44
C TRP A 251 -40.53 -26.52 20.54
N ASN A 252 -40.71 -26.13 19.28
CA ASN A 252 -41.56 -26.88 18.35
C ASN A 252 -40.95 -27.00 16.96
N ILE A 253 -41.14 -28.16 16.34
CA ILE A 253 -41.09 -28.33 14.88
C ILE A 253 -42.50 -28.18 14.33
N GLU A 254 -42.65 -27.38 13.29
CA GLU A 254 -43.89 -27.18 12.54
C GLU A 254 -43.67 -27.56 11.08
N GLU A 255 -44.59 -28.34 10.50
CA GLU A 255 -44.58 -28.71 9.07
C GLU A 255 -45.63 -27.91 8.26
N GLY A 256 -45.64 -28.05 6.92
CA GLY A 256 -46.41 -27.21 6.00
C GLY A 256 -47.95 -27.20 6.19
N SER A 257 -48.53 -28.23 6.81
CA SER A 257 -49.94 -28.27 7.21
C SER A 257 -50.24 -27.54 8.53
N GLY A 258 -49.18 -27.16 9.26
CA GLY A 258 -49.23 -26.48 10.55
C GLY A 258 -49.28 -27.41 11.77
N ALA A 259 -49.11 -28.73 11.61
CA ALA A 259 -48.99 -29.64 12.74
C ALA A 259 -47.67 -29.40 13.49
N LYS A 260 -47.73 -29.53 14.83
CA LYS A 260 -46.62 -29.16 15.73
C LYS A 260 -46.15 -30.32 16.60
N THR A 261 -44.86 -30.60 16.50
CA THR A 261 -44.14 -31.54 17.37
C THR A 261 -43.43 -30.74 18.45
N GLN A 262 -43.89 -30.84 19.69
CA GLN A 262 -43.25 -30.19 20.82
C GLN A 262 -42.02 -30.99 21.27
N LEU A 263 -40.92 -30.29 21.49
CA LEU A 263 -39.63 -30.86 21.89
C LEU A 263 -39.48 -30.85 23.42
N GLU A 264 -38.67 -31.79 23.92
CA GLU A 264 -38.27 -31.91 25.31
C GLU A 264 -36.84 -32.43 25.44
N GLY A 265 -36.16 -32.08 26.54
CA GLY A 265 -34.79 -32.53 26.80
C GLY A 265 -33.73 -31.48 26.45
N ASN A 266 -32.47 -31.91 26.43
CA ASN A 266 -31.32 -31.03 26.20
C ASN A 266 -30.53 -31.49 24.96
N ILE A 267 -30.02 -30.53 24.19
CA ILE A 267 -29.02 -30.74 23.15
C ILE A 267 -27.67 -30.22 23.67
N GLY A 268 -26.63 -31.05 23.56
CA GLY A 268 -25.30 -30.80 24.12
C GLY A 268 -24.43 -29.87 23.28
N ALA A 269 -23.29 -29.48 23.83
CA ALA A 269 -22.37 -28.50 23.25
C ALA A 269 -21.14 -29.08 22.55
N SER A 270 -20.95 -30.40 22.55
CA SER A 270 -19.76 -31.06 21.98
C SER A 270 -19.97 -32.54 21.65
N GLY A 271 -19.17 -33.05 20.72
CA GLY A 271 -19.19 -34.46 20.29
C GLY A 271 -20.55 -34.92 19.75
N GLU A 272 -20.86 -36.20 19.90
CA GLU A 272 -22.14 -36.82 19.50
C GLU A 272 -23.35 -36.21 20.26
N ASN A 273 -23.12 -35.57 21.41
CA ASN A 273 -24.19 -34.91 22.15
C ASN A 273 -24.68 -33.61 21.47
N ARG A 274 -24.02 -33.14 20.40
CA ARG A 274 -24.48 -31.99 19.61
C ARG A 274 -25.69 -32.28 18.73
N PHE A 275 -26.06 -33.55 18.58
CA PHE A 275 -27.16 -33.97 17.72
C PHE A 275 -28.40 -34.31 18.57
N PHE A 276 -29.59 -33.97 18.09
CA PHE A 276 -30.86 -34.29 18.75
C PHE A 276 -31.86 -34.85 17.76
N ILE A 277 -32.37 -36.08 18.02
CA ILE A 277 -33.24 -36.81 17.10
C ILE A 277 -34.71 -36.70 17.49
N ILE A 278 -35.53 -36.35 16.50
CA ILE A 278 -36.98 -36.24 16.59
C ILE A 278 -37.56 -37.34 15.70
N LYS A 279 -38.25 -38.32 16.29
CA LYS A 279 -38.88 -39.44 15.55
C LYS A 279 -40.37 -39.21 15.45
N GLN A 280 -40.97 -39.58 14.32
CA GLN A 280 -42.42 -39.45 14.06
C GLN A 280 -42.93 -38.03 14.31
N PRO A 281 -42.40 -37.00 13.61
CA PRO A 281 -42.95 -35.66 13.72
C PRO A 281 -44.45 -35.66 13.37
N LYS A 282 -45.27 -34.93 14.14
CA LYS A 282 -46.70 -34.77 13.86
C LYS A 282 -46.89 -34.07 12.52
N GLY A 283 -47.88 -34.54 11.75
CA GLY A 283 -48.21 -34.03 10.41
C GLY A 283 -47.74 -34.93 9.29
N ASN A 284 -46.69 -35.72 9.54
CA ASN A 284 -45.89 -36.46 8.56
C ASN A 284 -45.26 -35.53 7.49
N LEU A 285 -44.00 -35.76 7.17
CA LEU A 285 -43.27 -35.03 6.14
C LEU A 285 -43.71 -35.49 4.75
N ASN A 286 -44.02 -34.57 3.85
CA ASN A 286 -44.45 -34.94 2.50
C ASN A 286 -43.27 -35.35 1.60
N ASN A 287 -43.30 -36.56 1.04
CA ASN A 287 -42.24 -37.13 0.18
C ASN A 287 -41.94 -36.29 -1.07
N LYS A 288 -42.93 -35.54 -1.59
CA LYS A 288 -42.74 -34.69 -2.78
C LYS A 288 -42.14 -33.32 -2.47
N GLY A 289 -42.13 -32.92 -1.21
CA GLY A 289 -41.70 -31.61 -0.77
C GLY A 289 -42.60 -31.03 0.32
N ASP A 290 -41.97 -30.41 1.30
CA ASP A 290 -42.59 -29.82 2.48
C ASP A 290 -41.72 -28.67 3.01
N ILE A 291 -42.15 -28.07 4.11
CA ILE A 291 -41.39 -27.10 4.90
C ILE A 291 -41.27 -27.61 6.33
N ILE A 292 -40.07 -27.52 6.91
CA ILE A 292 -39.78 -27.86 8.32
C ILE A 292 -39.33 -26.59 9.01
N ILE A 293 -40.06 -26.15 10.04
CA ILE A 293 -39.78 -24.90 10.77
C ILE A 293 -39.46 -25.23 12.22
N LEU A 294 -38.27 -24.83 12.68
CA LEU A 294 -37.88 -24.91 14.09
C LEU A 294 -38.14 -23.57 14.79
N LYS A 295 -38.92 -23.61 15.87
CA LYS A 295 -39.21 -22.46 16.73
C LYS A 295 -38.84 -22.74 18.18
N ASP A 296 -38.35 -21.70 18.87
CA ASP A 296 -38.09 -21.79 20.30
C ASP A 296 -39.39 -21.82 21.13
N ASN A 297 -39.25 -21.91 22.46
CA ASN A 297 -40.38 -21.93 23.40
C ASN A 297 -41.18 -20.62 23.46
N THR A 298 -40.67 -19.53 22.88
CA THR A 298 -41.40 -18.25 22.71
C THR A 298 -42.12 -18.17 21.37
N GLY A 299 -41.83 -19.10 20.43
CA GLY A 299 -42.34 -19.10 19.07
C GLY A 299 -41.45 -18.35 18.07
N LYS A 300 -40.24 -17.92 18.48
CA LYS A 300 -39.26 -17.29 17.59
C LYS A 300 -38.67 -18.32 16.62
N LEU A 301 -38.51 -17.94 15.36
CA LEU A 301 -37.88 -18.77 14.32
C LEU A 301 -36.39 -18.98 14.62
N ILE A 302 -35.95 -20.24 14.60
CA ILE A 302 -34.56 -20.65 14.84
C ILE A 302 -33.93 -21.30 13.60
N ASP A 303 -34.68 -22.10 12.84
CA ASP A 303 -34.24 -22.58 11.53
C ASP A 303 -35.45 -22.95 10.66
N GLN A 304 -35.25 -23.02 9.35
CA GLN A 304 -36.25 -23.46 8.39
C GLN A 304 -35.58 -24.20 7.23
N VAL A 305 -36.19 -25.30 6.81
CA VAL A 305 -35.81 -26.06 5.61
C VAL A 305 -37.03 -26.24 4.73
N VAL A 306 -36.96 -25.73 3.51
CA VAL A 306 -37.92 -26.01 2.44
C VAL A 306 -37.28 -27.00 1.48
N TYR A 307 -38.04 -28.01 1.06
CA TYR A 307 -37.51 -29.05 0.17
C TYR A 307 -38.53 -29.49 -0.88
N GLY A 308 -38.02 -30.05 -1.98
CA GLY A 308 -38.84 -30.57 -3.07
C GLY A 308 -39.65 -29.49 -3.80
N ILE A 309 -40.94 -29.77 -4.03
CA ILE A 309 -41.84 -28.88 -4.79
C ILE A 309 -42.58 -27.86 -3.93
N TRP A 310 -42.26 -27.73 -2.64
CA TRP A 310 -42.94 -26.78 -1.76
C TRP A 310 -42.62 -25.34 -2.16
N ASP A 311 -43.62 -24.51 -2.38
CA ASP A 311 -43.44 -23.11 -2.80
C ASP A 311 -43.68 -22.17 -1.60
N ASP A 312 -42.59 -21.66 -1.04
CA ASP A 312 -42.59 -20.61 -0.01
C ASP A 312 -42.43 -19.19 -0.59
N GLY A 313 -42.44 -19.08 -1.93
CA GLY A 313 -42.11 -17.87 -2.67
C GLY A 313 -40.75 -17.93 -3.39
N ASN A 314 -39.92 -18.97 -3.17
CA ASN A 314 -38.64 -19.15 -3.86
C ASN A 314 -38.23 -20.62 -4.06
N ILE A 315 -38.84 -21.31 -5.02
CA ILE A 315 -38.57 -22.74 -5.29
C ILE A 315 -37.11 -23.08 -5.64
N ASP A 316 -36.32 -22.12 -6.15
CA ASP A 316 -34.93 -22.34 -6.58
C ASP A 316 -33.97 -22.60 -5.39
N ASN A 317 -34.40 -22.23 -4.17
CA ASN A 317 -33.63 -22.41 -2.95
C ASN A 317 -33.94 -23.72 -2.21
N ASN A 318 -34.85 -24.55 -2.72
CA ASN A 318 -35.30 -25.75 -2.01
C ASN A 318 -34.21 -26.83 -1.93
N ALA A 319 -34.13 -27.51 -0.79
CA ALA A 319 -33.38 -28.75 -0.67
C ALA A 319 -33.97 -29.85 -1.58
N PRO A 320 -33.17 -30.86 -1.98
CA PRO A 320 -33.65 -31.94 -2.83
C PRO A 320 -34.71 -32.80 -2.13
N VAL A 321 -35.40 -33.64 -2.90
CA VAL A 321 -36.24 -34.76 -2.39
C VAL A 321 -35.59 -36.08 -2.71
N THR A 322 -35.89 -37.09 -1.90
CA THR A 322 -35.42 -38.45 -2.11
C THR A 322 -36.48 -39.47 -1.72
N ASP A 323 -36.43 -40.64 -2.35
CA ASP A 323 -37.29 -41.78 -2.06
C ASP A 323 -36.63 -42.68 -0.98
N ASP A 324 -37.36 -43.67 -0.51
CA ASP A 324 -36.82 -44.67 0.41
C ASP A 324 -35.58 -45.39 -0.17
N PRO A 325 -34.57 -45.75 0.66
CA PRO A 325 -34.43 -45.57 2.10
C PRO A 325 -33.60 -44.33 2.51
N TYR A 326 -33.51 -43.32 1.66
CA TYR A 326 -32.48 -42.28 1.74
C TYR A 326 -32.89 -41.09 2.62
N SER A 327 -31.91 -40.25 2.98
CA SER A 327 -32.14 -39.03 3.75
C SER A 327 -31.64 -37.79 3.00
N ILE A 328 -32.13 -36.64 3.43
CA ILE A 328 -31.67 -35.33 3.01
C ILE A 328 -30.83 -34.78 4.16
N ALA A 329 -29.54 -34.60 3.91
CA ALA A 329 -28.56 -34.23 4.92
C ALA A 329 -27.88 -32.91 4.55
N ARG A 330 -27.61 -32.06 5.55
CA ARG A 330 -26.72 -30.91 5.34
C ARG A 330 -25.36 -31.45 4.89
N LYS A 331 -24.78 -30.84 3.85
CA LYS A 331 -23.46 -31.22 3.31
C LYS A 331 -22.36 -31.13 4.37
N PHE A 332 -22.54 -30.23 5.33
CA PHE A 332 -21.68 -30.03 6.50
C PHE A 332 -22.56 -29.77 7.72
N ASP A 333 -22.29 -30.47 8.82
CA ASP A 333 -23.08 -30.33 10.05
C ASP A 333 -23.09 -28.87 10.52
N GLY A 334 -24.25 -28.38 10.97
CA GLY A 334 -24.35 -27.03 11.52
C GLY A 334 -24.34 -25.87 10.51
N TYR A 335 -23.96 -26.12 9.25
CA TYR A 335 -23.76 -25.07 8.23
C TYR A 335 -25.08 -24.63 7.58
N ASN A 336 -25.34 -23.32 7.50
CA ASN A 336 -26.58 -22.75 6.97
C ASN A 336 -26.30 -21.49 6.15
N THR A 337 -26.50 -21.53 4.83
CA THR A 337 -26.38 -20.38 3.91
C THR A 337 -27.71 -19.66 3.69
N TYR A 338 -28.78 -20.11 4.35
CA TYR A 338 -30.16 -19.69 4.10
C TYR A 338 -30.65 -20.01 2.68
N ASN A 339 -29.94 -20.88 1.98
CA ASN A 339 -30.33 -21.46 0.70
C ASN A 339 -30.25 -22.98 0.82
N ASN A 340 -31.41 -23.64 1.00
CA ASN A 340 -31.47 -25.06 1.30
C ASN A 340 -30.92 -25.94 0.16
N ASN A 341 -30.99 -25.49 -1.10
CA ASN A 341 -30.37 -26.14 -2.26
C ASN A 341 -28.84 -26.16 -2.17
N ASN A 342 -28.25 -25.11 -1.61
CA ASN A 342 -26.81 -25.05 -1.38
C ASN A 342 -26.40 -25.90 -0.17
N ASP A 343 -27.24 -25.93 0.87
CA ASP A 343 -26.89 -26.54 2.15
C ASP A 343 -27.09 -28.05 2.21
N PHE A 344 -28.09 -28.60 1.50
CA PHE A 344 -28.49 -30.00 1.60
C PHE A 344 -28.13 -30.82 0.34
N ASP A 345 -27.89 -32.11 0.53
CA ASP A 345 -27.74 -33.11 -0.53
C ASP A 345 -28.45 -34.41 -0.13
N ILE A 346 -28.67 -35.29 -1.09
CA ILE A 346 -29.18 -36.64 -0.84
C ILE A 346 -28.04 -37.50 -0.31
N THR A 347 -28.31 -38.29 0.73
CA THR A 347 -27.38 -39.34 1.16
C THR A 347 -28.03 -40.72 1.17
N THR A 348 -27.29 -41.69 0.64
CA THR A 348 -27.67 -43.10 0.71
C THR A 348 -27.36 -43.77 2.04
N THR A 349 -26.68 -43.07 2.96
CA THR A 349 -26.28 -43.60 4.28
C THR A 349 -26.78 -42.66 5.37
N PRO A 350 -28.05 -42.78 5.82
CA PRO A 350 -28.57 -41.90 6.84
C PRO A 350 -27.80 -41.98 8.18
N THR A 351 -27.45 -40.83 8.75
CA THR A 351 -26.50 -40.70 9.87
C THR A 351 -27.16 -40.21 11.16
N LYS A 352 -27.99 -41.05 11.78
CA LYS A 352 -28.64 -40.70 13.06
C LYS A 352 -27.61 -40.49 14.18
N ALA A 353 -27.65 -39.31 14.80
CA ALA A 353 -26.90 -38.88 15.97
C ALA A 353 -25.37 -38.86 15.76
N GLY A 354 -24.94 -38.52 14.55
CA GLY A 354 -23.53 -38.42 14.18
C GLY A 354 -23.34 -37.55 12.95
N SER A 355 -22.09 -37.26 12.61
CA SER A 355 -21.79 -36.37 11.50
C SER A 355 -22.28 -36.89 10.15
N ASN A 356 -22.83 -35.98 9.35
CA ASN A 356 -23.38 -36.29 8.04
C ASN A 356 -22.33 -36.88 7.10
N VAL A 357 -22.72 -37.96 6.41
CA VAL A 357 -21.91 -38.56 5.34
C VAL A 357 -22.72 -38.46 4.05
N ILE A 358 -22.23 -37.69 3.07
CA ILE A 358 -22.90 -37.56 1.77
C ILE A 358 -22.45 -38.69 0.84
N THR A 359 -23.34 -39.64 0.57
CA THR A 359 -23.13 -40.70 -0.45
C THR A 359 -24.14 -40.56 -1.58
N LYS A 360 -23.67 -40.21 -2.80
CA LYS A 360 -24.52 -40.05 -3.98
C LYS A 360 -24.87 -41.39 -4.64
N ILE A 361 -26.08 -41.51 -5.20
CA ILE A 361 -26.46 -42.60 -6.11
C ILE A 361 -25.76 -42.35 -7.44
N VAL A 362 -24.85 -43.23 -7.83
CA VAL A 362 -24.22 -43.18 -9.16
C VAL A 362 -25.20 -43.78 -10.17
N ASN A 363 -25.89 -42.94 -10.93
CA ASN A 363 -26.50 -43.35 -12.20
C ASN A 363 -25.48 -43.06 -13.32
N GLU A 364 -25.20 -44.07 -14.14
CA GLU A 364 -24.05 -44.15 -15.07
C GLU A 364 -24.05 -43.16 -16.26
N ASP A 365 -24.92 -42.16 -16.34
CA ASP A 365 -25.05 -41.34 -17.57
C ASP A 365 -24.96 -39.82 -17.40
N GLU A 366 -24.53 -39.28 -16.26
CA GLU A 366 -24.26 -37.83 -16.13
C GLU A 366 -22.84 -37.54 -15.60
N SER A 367 -21.85 -37.67 -16.49
CA SER A 367 -20.56 -37.00 -16.29
C SER A 367 -20.68 -35.51 -16.65
N ASN A 368 -21.36 -34.72 -15.81
CA ASN A 368 -21.08 -33.30 -15.56
C ASN A 368 -22.21 -32.66 -14.73
N GLN A 369 -21.78 -31.89 -13.72
CA GLN A 369 -22.53 -30.99 -12.82
C GLN A 369 -23.02 -31.58 -11.49
N ASP A 370 -22.21 -31.41 -10.43
CA ASP A 370 -22.48 -30.40 -9.40
C ASP A 370 -21.31 -30.32 -8.41
N ASN A 371 -20.28 -29.57 -8.81
CA ASN A 371 -19.30 -28.96 -7.90
C ASN A 371 -19.75 -27.51 -7.70
N LYS A 372 -20.73 -27.27 -6.83
CA LYS A 372 -21.06 -25.90 -6.44
C LYS A 372 -20.01 -25.39 -5.45
N ILE A 373 -19.25 -24.48 -6.02
CA ILE A 373 -18.16 -23.64 -5.55
C ILE A 373 -18.51 -22.92 -4.23
N TYR A 374 -17.68 -23.10 -3.20
CA TYR A 374 -17.63 -22.21 -2.03
C TYR A 374 -16.99 -20.90 -2.48
N ASP A 375 -17.70 -19.79 -2.40
CA ASP A 375 -17.17 -18.49 -2.83
C ASP A 375 -17.17 -17.47 -1.69
N TYR A 376 -16.14 -17.56 -0.85
CA TYR A 376 -15.76 -16.51 0.10
C TYR A 376 -14.69 -15.60 -0.49
N SER A 377 -14.63 -15.47 -1.83
CA SER A 377 -13.47 -14.86 -2.49
C SER A 377 -13.24 -13.40 -2.14
N ASP A 378 -14.26 -12.74 -1.57
CA ASP A 378 -14.20 -11.34 -1.19
C ASP A 378 -14.09 -11.12 0.33
N CYS A 379 -13.98 -12.17 1.17
CA CYS A 379 -14.14 -12.04 2.63
C CYS A 379 -12.96 -12.49 3.51
N VAL A 380 -12.40 -13.69 3.33
CA VAL A 380 -11.30 -14.15 4.20
C VAL A 380 -9.99 -13.99 3.45
N ILE A 381 -9.08 -13.26 4.07
CA ILE A 381 -7.80 -12.87 3.49
C ILE A 381 -6.67 -13.09 4.48
N ILE A 382 -5.46 -13.28 3.97
CA ILE A 382 -4.21 -13.15 4.71
C ILE A 382 -4.03 -11.67 5.00
N SER A 383 -3.78 -11.33 6.26
CA SER A 383 -3.70 -9.94 6.75
C SER A 383 -2.33 -9.56 7.33
N GLU A 384 -1.59 -10.53 7.87
CA GLU A 384 -0.27 -10.32 8.43
C GLU A 384 0.56 -11.62 8.31
N ILE A 385 1.86 -11.49 8.08
CA ILE A 385 2.80 -12.62 8.05
C ILE A 385 4.03 -12.24 8.88
N LEU A 386 4.49 -13.12 9.78
CA LEU A 386 5.76 -12.96 10.49
C LEU A 386 6.74 -14.08 10.08
N PRO A 387 7.61 -13.86 9.08
CA PRO A 387 8.56 -14.88 8.63
C PRO A 387 9.78 -15.06 9.52
N ASN A 388 10.28 -13.98 10.11
CA ASN A 388 11.55 -13.96 10.84
C ASN A 388 11.31 -13.40 12.24
N PRO A 389 10.64 -14.12 13.16
CA PRO A 389 10.36 -13.63 14.50
C PRO A 389 11.64 -13.41 15.32
N LYS A 390 11.60 -12.48 16.29
CA LYS A 390 12.66 -12.42 17.31
C LYS A 390 12.67 -13.74 18.09
N GLY A 391 13.84 -14.37 18.17
CA GLY A 391 14.01 -15.64 18.88
C GLY A 391 13.91 -16.85 17.94
N SER A 392 12.90 -17.71 18.15
CA SER A 392 12.82 -18.99 17.44
C SER A 392 11.84 -18.96 16.27
N ASP A 393 12.39 -19.04 15.07
CA ASP A 393 11.69 -19.27 13.81
C ASP A 393 10.77 -20.50 13.88
N SER A 394 11.14 -21.54 14.63
CA SER A 394 10.33 -22.77 14.69
C SER A 394 9.04 -22.68 15.49
N GLU A 395 8.88 -21.63 16.28
CA GLU A 395 7.73 -21.47 17.18
C GLU A 395 6.91 -20.23 16.86
N ASN A 396 7.56 -19.11 16.55
CA ASN A 396 6.92 -17.78 16.52
C ASN A 396 6.62 -17.27 15.10
N GLU A 397 7.03 -17.98 14.06
CA GLU A 397 6.57 -17.72 12.69
C GLU A 397 5.05 -17.87 12.64
N PHE A 398 4.34 -16.94 11.98
CA PHE A 398 2.90 -17.10 11.77
C PHE A 398 2.41 -16.51 10.45
N ILE A 399 1.23 -16.99 10.06
CA ILE A 399 0.42 -16.47 8.97
C ILE A 399 -0.93 -16.12 9.57
N GLU A 400 -1.39 -14.89 9.39
CA GLU A 400 -2.65 -14.42 9.95
C GLU A 400 -3.74 -14.27 8.91
N LEU A 401 -4.94 -14.74 9.27
CA LEU A 401 -6.15 -14.58 8.50
C LEU A 401 -7.08 -13.56 9.16
N TYR A 402 -7.71 -12.71 8.36
CA TYR A 402 -8.76 -11.79 8.77
C TYR A 402 -10.08 -12.16 8.10
N ASN A 403 -11.16 -12.14 8.87
CA ASN A 403 -12.51 -12.34 8.36
C ASN A 403 -13.23 -11.00 8.14
N ASN A 404 -13.25 -10.53 6.90
CA ASN A 404 -13.92 -9.29 6.48
C ASN A 404 -15.42 -9.46 6.19
N CYS A 405 -16.00 -10.65 6.41
CA CYS A 405 -17.43 -10.87 6.29
C CYS A 405 -18.17 -10.35 7.55
N GLU A 406 -19.44 -9.95 7.40
CA GLU A 406 -20.33 -9.56 8.51
C GLU A 406 -20.75 -10.74 9.41
N GLN A 407 -20.35 -11.96 9.03
CA GLN A 407 -20.69 -13.21 9.70
C GLN A 407 -19.42 -14.01 9.99
N ASP A 408 -19.51 -14.88 10.99
CA ASP A 408 -18.42 -15.78 11.31
C ASP A 408 -18.16 -16.78 10.16
N VAL A 409 -16.89 -17.13 9.94
CA VAL A 409 -16.48 -18.08 8.90
C VAL A 409 -15.83 -19.31 9.54
N ASP A 410 -16.32 -20.49 9.17
CA ASP A 410 -15.69 -21.77 9.49
C ASP A 410 -14.61 -22.09 8.43
N LEU A 411 -13.40 -22.36 8.90
CA LEU A 411 -12.24 -22.63 8.07
C LEU A 411 -12.04 -24.12 7.78
N ILE A 412 -12.90 -25.04 8.22
CA ILE A 412 -12.75 -26.47 7.90
C ILE A 412 -12.46 -26.68 6.41
N LYS A 413 -11.36 -27.41 6.11
CA LYS A 413 -10.83 -27.71 4.75
C LYS A 413 -10.23 -26.54 3.97
N TRP A 414 -10.17 -25.32 4.52
CA TRP A 414 -9.32 -24.26 3.96
C TRP A 414 -7.86 -24.68 4.05
N LYS A 415 -7.00 -24.12 3.16
CA LYS A 415 -5.58 -24.47 3.14
C LYS A 415 -4.67 -23.27 3.04
N LEU A 416 -3.52 -23.37 3.70
CA LEU A 416 -2.34 -22.53 3.47
C LEU A 416 -1.28 -23.37 2.76
N GLU A 417 -0.60 -22.79 1.77
CA GLU A 417 0.53 -23.42 1.06
C GLU A 417 1.69 -22.43 0.98
N ASP A 418 2.91 -22.87 1.31
CA ASP A 418 4.14 -22.11 1.06
C ASP A 418 4.71 -22.33 -0.35
N GLU A 419 5.78 -21.62 -0.71
CA GLU A 419 6.42 -21.79 -2.03
C GLU A 419 7.00 -23.20 -2.25
N SER A 420 7.35 -23.90 -1.15
CA SER A 420 7.84 -25.29 -1.22
C SER A 420 6.74 -26.31 -1.54
N GLY A 421 5.46 -25.90 -1.45
CA GLY A 421 4.28 -26.74 -1.65
C GLY A 421 3.82 -27.44 -0.36
N LYS A 422 4.34 -27.07 0.80
CA LYS A 422 3.89 -27.59 2.09
C LYS A 422 2.51 -27.03 2.39
N LYS A 423 1.54 -27.93 2.64
CA LYS A 423 0.15 -27.56 2.92
C LYS A 423 -0.20 -27.71 4.39
N TYR A 424 -0.88 -26.72 4.93
CA TYR A 424 -1.68 -26.82 6.16
C TYR A 424 -3.16 -26.82 5.78
N GLU A 425 -3.94 -27.74 6.33
CA GLU A 425 -5.40 -27.80 6.14
C GLU A 425 -6.07 -27.65 7.50
N PHE A 426 -6.95 -26.65 7.61
CA PHE A 426 -7.70 -26.37 8.84
C PHE A 426 -8.69 -27.51 9.12
N LYS A 427 -8.72 -27.94 10.39
CA LYS A 427 -9.55 -29.05 10.89
C LYS A 427 -10.73 -28.53 11.72
N ILE A 428 -11.48 -29.43 12.35
CA ILE A 428 -12.67 -29.13 13.15
C ILE A 428 -12.40 -28.03 14.20
N ASN A 429 -13.39 -27.16 14.45
CA ASN A 429 -13.39 -26.04 15.41
C ASN A 429 -12.54 -24.81 15.03
N ASN A 430 -12.13 -24.66 13.77
CA ASN A 430 -11.39 -23.47 13.33
C ASN A 430 -12.35 -22.43 12.74
N LYS A 431 -12.87 -21.55 13.59
CA LYS A 431 -13.83 -20.51 13.22
C LYS A 431 -13.24 -19.13 13.49
N ILE A 432 -13.29 -18.23 12.51
CA ILE A 432 -12.97 -16.81 12.69
C ILE A 432 -14.30 -16.06 12.79
N LYS A 433 -14.53 -15.31 13.87
CA LYS A 433 -15.76 -14.51 13.98
C LYS A 433 -15.76 -13.35 12.99
N ALA A 434 -16.93 -12.79 12.72
CA ALA A 434 -17.05 -11.59 11.89
C ALA A 434 -16.11 -10.48 12.38
N SER A 435 -15.30 -9.92 11.48
CA SER A 435 -14.33 -8.85 11.79
C SER A 435 -13.24 -9.21 12.81
N GLU A 436 -12.96 -10.50 13.01
CA GLU A 436 -11.87 -10.98 13.88
C GLU A 436 -10.68 -11.54 13.08
N TYR A 437 -9.57 -11.75 13.78
CA TYR A 437 -8.29 -12.21 13.26
C TYR A 437 -7.90 -13.58 13.82
N LEU A 438 -7.13 -14.36 13.06
CA LEU A 438 -6.61 -15.66 13.47
C LEU A 438 -5.15 -15.84 13.01
N ALA A 439 -4.22 -15.77 13.96
CA ALA A 439 -2.81 -16.09 13.74
C ALA A 439 -2.58 -17.61 13.76
N VAL A 440 -2.07 -18.16 12.66
CA VAL A 440 -1.69 -19.57 12.53
C VAL A 440 -0.18 -19.70 12.62
N TYR A 441 0.30 -20.12 13.78
CA TYR A 441 1.73 -20.26 14.05
C TYR A 441 2.33 -21.50 13.39
N ARG A 442 3.63 -21.46 13.07
CA ARG A 442 4.40 -22.58 12.53
C ARG A 442 4.31 -23.84 13.38
N LYS A 443 4.21 -23.69 14.70
CA LYS A 443 4.02 -24.83 15.61
C LYS A 443 2.75 -25.63 15.27
N GLU A 444 1.71 -24.95 14.80
CA GLU A 444 0.44 -25.54 14.37
C GLU A 444 0.51 -25.95 12.89
N SER A 445 0.82 -25.01 12.00
CA SER A 445 0.74 -25.23 10.54
C SER A 445 1.82 -26.16 10.00
N LYS A 446 2.98 -26.20 10.67
CA LYS A 446 4.22 -26.81 10.19
C LYS A 446 4.72 -26.24 8.86
N ILE A 447 4.20 -25.09 8.44
CA ILE A 447 4.73 -24.30 7.33
C ILE A 447 5.94 -23.54 7.85
N ALA A 448 7.04 -23.54 7.09
CA ALA A 448 8.26 -22.84 7.43
C ALA A 448 8.48 -21.71 6.42
N LEU A 449 8.42 -20.49 6.91
CA LEU A 449 8.55 -19.27 6.12
C LEU A 449 10.03 -18.96 5.88
N ASN A 450 10.44 -18.75 4.63
CA ASN A 450 11.83 -18.44 4.32
C ASN A 450 12.16 -16.95 4.55
N ASN A 451 13.16 -16.67 5.40
CA ASN A 451 13.61 -15.32 5.72
C ASN A 451 14.23 -14.56 4.54
N ASN A 452 14.60 -15.23 3.45
CA ASN A 452 15.12 -14.57 2.23
C ASN A 452 14.03 -14.32 1.17
N GLY A 453 12.78 -14.60 1.50
CA GLY A 453 11.62 -14.47 0.62
C GLY A 453 10.91 -15.80 0.40
N ASP A 454 9.58 -15.73 0.35
CA ASP A 454 8.67 -16.87 0.18
C ASP A 454 7.33 -16.37 -0.40
N SER A 455 6.42 -17.31 -0.64
CA SER A 455 5.05 -17.02 -1.01
C SER A 455 4.08 -17.87 -0.22
N ILE A 456 3.06 -17.24 0.37
CA ILE A 456 1.95 -17.93 1.00
C ILE A 456 0.70 -17.81 0.14
N LYS A 457 0.05 -18.96 -0.08
CA LYS A 457 -1.19 -19.07 -0.83
C LYS A 457 -2.31 -19.53 0.10
N LEU A 458 -3.45 -18.85 0.03
CA LEU A 458 -4.68 -19.23 0.70
C LEU A 458 -5.61 -19.95 -0.28
N TYR A 459 -6.18 -21.09 0.11
CA TYR A 459 -7.15 -21.84 -0.70
C TYR A 459 -8.44 -22.05 0.07
N GLN A 460 -9.54 -21.94 -0.66
CA GLN A 460 -10.87 -22.33 -0.19
C GLN A 460 -11.06 -23.85 -0.25
N PRO A 461 -12.04 -24.39 0.50
CA PRO A 461 -12.41 -25.79 0.41
C PRO A 461 -12.73 -26.17 -1.03
N LEU A 462 -12.15 -27.28 -1.50
CA LEU A 462 -12.42 -27.89 -2.80
C LEU A 462 -12.02 -27.05 -4.04
N LYS A 463 -11.35 -25.88 -3.87
CA LYS A 463 -10.71 -25.14 -4.96
C LYS A 463 -9.23 -25.48 -5.07
N GLU A 464 -8.76 -25.71 -6.29
CA GLU A 464 -7.33 -25.90 -6.57
C GLU A 464 -6.60 -24.60 -6.91
N GLU A 465 -7.33 -23.53 -7.23
CA GLU A 465 -6.78 -22.20 -7.43
C GLU A 465 -6.65 -21.47 -6.09
N ALA A 466 -5.53 -20.77 -5.90
CA ALA A 466 -5.30 -19.96 -4.71
C ALA A 466 -6.20 -18.73 -4.75
N LEU A 467 -6.93 -18.49 -3.66
CA LEU A 467 -7.74 -17.29 -3.45
C LEU A 467 -6.87 -16.04 -3.37
N GLN A 468 -5.79 -16.13 -2.59
CA GLN A 468 -4.84 -15.05 -2.40
C GLN A 468 -3.43 -15.63 -2.42
N ILE A 469 -2.50 -14.87 -3.00
CA ILE A 469 -1.07 -15.19 -3.00
C ILE A 469 -0.34 -13.96 -2.46
N VAL A 470 0.26 -14.09 -1.29
CA VAL A 470 1.10 -13.05 -0.68
C VAL A 470 2.55 -13.45 -0.89
N LYS A 471 3.33 -12.57 -1.52
CA LYS A 471 4.76 -12.75 -1.72
C LYS A 471 5.50 -11.68 -0.94
N TYR A 472 6.49 -12.09 -0.16
CA TYR A 472 7.36 -11.17 0.55
C TYR A 472 8.82 -11.47 0.18
N GLN A 473 9.67 -10.44 0.29
CA GLN A 473 11.09 -10.54 -0.03
C GLN A 473 11.89 -10.90 1.23
N LYS A 474 13.11 -10.38 1.38
CA LYS A 474 13.91 -10.64 2.57
C LYS A 474 13.21 -10.09 3.82
N ALA A 475 12.97 -10.96 4.80
CA ALA A 475 12.33 -10.63 6.06
C ALA A 475 13.30 -9.99 7.05
N ILE A 476 12.82 -8.98 7.78
CA ILE A 476 13.55 -8.29 8.83
C ILE A 476 13.22 -8.97 10.17
N GLU A 477 14.23 -9.21 11.02
CA GLU A 477 14.04 -9.93 12.28
C GLU A 477 13.12 -9.16 13.24
N GLY A 478 12.03 -9.79 13.65
CA GLY A 478 11.00 -9.25 14.53
C GLY A 478 9.96 -8.38 13.85
N TRP A 479 9.97 -8.32 12.51
CA TRP A 479 9.03 -7.50 11.75
C TRP A 479 8.04 -8.38 11.01
N SER A 480 6.78 -7.96 10.98
CA SER A 480 5.75 -8.60 10.19
C SER A 480 5.53 -7.86 8.87
N TYR A 481 5.06 -8.61 7.88
CA TYR A 481 4.62 -8.09 6.59
C TYR A 481 3.11 -8.00 6.62
N VAL A 482 2.58 -6.78 6.51
CA VAL A 482 1.20 -6.43 6.89
C VAL A 482 0.45 -5.87 5.68
N ASP A 483 -0.79 -6.32 5.48
CA ASP A 483 -1.67 -5.75 4.46
C ASP A 483 -2.16 -4.36 4.89
N THR A 484 -1.87 -3.34 4.07
CA THR A 484 -2.24 -1.93 4.34
C THR A 484 -3.70 -1.62 4.04
N GLN A 485 -4.39 -2.51 3.32
CA GLN A 485 -5.78 -2.31 2.91
C GLN A 485 -6.79 -2.77 3.96
N ILE A 486 -6.34 -3.44 5.03
CA ILE A 486 -7.17 -3.99 6.13
C ILE A 486 -7.23 -2.99 7.31
N LEU A 487 -7.26 -1.69 7.01
CA LEU A 487 -7.56 -0.67 8.00
C LEU A 487 -9.08 -0.42 8.01
N VAL A 488 -9.70 -0.77 9.14
CA VAL A 488 -11.16 -0.89 9.37
C VAL A 488 -12.00 0.20 8.69
N PRO A 489 -12.98 -0.15 7.84
CA PRO A 489 -14.06 0.75 7.48
C PRO A 489 -15.08 0.84 8.62
N GLY A 490 -15.28 2.04 9.19
CA GLY A 490 -16.59 2.37 9.79
C GLY A 490 -16.70 2.69 11.30
N LYS A 491 -15.63 2.95 12.06
CA LYS A 491 -15.73 3.63 13.37
C LYS A 491 -14.61 4.67 13.53
N ASP A 492 -15.00 5.94 13.33
CA ASP A 492 -14.40 7.27 13.64
C ASP A 492 -12.94 7.40 14.16
N PRO A 493 -12.23 8.53 13.89
CA PRO A 493 -11.00 8.58 13.10
C PRO A 493 -9.93 9.39 13.86
N GLY A 494 -9.08 8.75 14.64
CA GLY A 494 -8.08 9.49 15.41
C GLY A 494 -7.06 8.56 16.03
N ALA A 495 -5.88 8.52 15.41
CA ALA A 495 -4.75 7.63 15.68
C ALA A 495 -5.07 6.16 15.32
N VAL A 496 -4.38 5.50 14.40
CA VAL A 496 -2.92 5.45 14.27
C VAL A 496 -2.58 5.20 12.79
N ASN A 497 -1.65 5.99 12.26
CA ASN A 497 -0.84 5.78 11.06
C ASN A 497 -1.59 5.65 9.72
N LYS A 498 -1.94 6.81 9.14
CA LYS A 498 -1.94 6.96 7.67
C LYS A 498 -0.52 6.69 7.21
N ILE A 499 -0.25 5.51 6.68
CA ILE A 499 0.94 5.32 5.87
C ILE A 499 0.63 5.92 4.50
N ALA A 500 1.45 6.85 4.05
CA ALA A 500 1.39 7.48 2.74
C ALA A 500 1.91 6.56 1.61
N THR A 501 1.94 5.23 1.80
CA THR A 501 2.42 4.29 0.79
C THR A 501 1.26 3.84 -0.11
N ASN A 502 1.45 3.90 -1.43
CA ASN A 502 0.54 3.27 -2.41
C ASN A 502 0.68 1.73 -2.46
N GLU A 503 1.52 1.14 -1.60
CA GLU A 503 1.79 -0.28 -1.54
C GLU A 503 0.75 -1.02 -0.69
N SER A 504 0.23 -2.12 -1.22
CA SER A 504 -0.78 -2.96 -0.55
C SER A 504 -0.24 -3.77 0.62
N TRP A 505 1.08 -3.92 0.75
CA TRP A 505 1.74 -4.68 1.82
C TRP A 505 3.03 -3.99 2.22
N VAL A 506 3.30 -3.86 3.52
CA VAL A 506 4.47 -3.17 4.06
C VAL A 506 5.07 -3.93 5.25
N TRP A 507 6.34 -3.69 5.55
CA TRP A 507 6.98 -4.22 6.76
C TRP A 507 6.66 -3.34 7.98
N SER A 508 6.28 -3.95 9.09
CA SER A 508 5.95 -3.32 10.37
C SER A 508 6.84 -3.83 11.52
N GLU A 509 7.33 -2.91 12.36
CA GLU A 509 7.96 -3.21 13.66
C GLU A 509 6.97 -3.80 14.66
N ILE A 510 5.70 -3.43 14.52
CA ILE A 510 4.64 -3.87 15.41
C ILE A 510 4.00 -5.09 14.78
N VAL A 511 4.19 -6.21 15.48
CA VAL A 511 3.60 -7.49 15.14
C VAL A 511 2.28 -7.64 15.91
N THR A 512 1.18 -7.97 15.22
CA THR A 512 -0.19 -7.91 15.78
C THR A 512 -0.97 -9.23 15.71
N PRO A 513 -0.41 -10.37 16.18
CA PRO A 513 -1.10 -11.64 16.06
C PRO A 513 -2.43 -11.68 16.83
N GLY A 514 -3.49 -12.07 16.15
CA GLY A 514 -4.86 -12.18 16.60
C GLY A 514 -5.54 -10.83 16.84
N LYS A 515 -5.00 -9.73 16.30
CA LYS A 515 -5.48 -8.37 16.59
C LYS A 515 -5.53 -7.55 15.31
N ILE A 516 -6.20 -6.40 15.40
CA ILE A 516 -6.13 -5.38 14.35
C ILE A 516 -4.69 -5.02 14.04
N ASN A 517 -4.37 -4.96 12.74
CA ASN A 517 -3.08 -4.53 12.24
C ASN A 517 -2.73 -3.12 12.75
N ILE A 518 -1.57 -2.99 13.41
CA ILE A 518 -0.97 -1.71 13.76
C ILE A 518 0.35 -1.64 13.02
N ILE A 519 0.50 -0.64 12.16
CA ILE A 519 1.68 -0.56 11.31
C ILE A 519 2.63 0.51 11.84
N LYS A 520 3.89 0.15 12.03
CA LYS A 520 4.99 1.08 12.31
C LYS A 520 6.16 0.75 11.40
N THR A 521 6.44 1.58 10.42
CA THR A 521 7.53 1.39 9.45
C THR A 521 8.89 1.80 10.04
N ILE A 522 10.00 1.48 9.36
CA ILE A 522 11.31 2.07 9.66
C ILE A 522 11.18 3.55 9.32
N ASN A 523 11.53 4.43 10.24
CA ASN A 523 11.76 5.82 9.89
C ASN A 523 13.22 5.99 9.39
N HIS A 524 13.36 6.47 8.16
CA HIS A 524 14.60 6.74 7.45
C HIS A 524 14.96 8.21 7.68
N PRO A 525 16.23 8.53 7.98
CA PRO A 525 16.62 9.92 8.17
C PRO A 525 16.43 10.73 6.87
N PRO A 526 16.04 12.01 6.94
CA PRO A 526 15.86 12.84 5.76
C PRO A 526 17.11 12.92 4.90
N ILE A 527 16.94 12.80 3.59
CA ILE A 527 18.00 12.98 2.61
C ILE A 527 18.09 14.46 2.28
N ILE A 528 19.04 15.16 2.91
CA ILE A 528 19.20 16.60 2.73
C ILE A 528 19.91 16.91 1.42
N ASP A 529 19.23 17.70 0.59
CA ASP A 529 19.86 18.42 -0.51
C ASP A 529 19.39 19.85 -0.64
N PHE A 530 20.32 20.73 -1.01
CA PHE A 530 20.01 22.13 -1.23
C PHE A 530 20.96 22.80 -2.21
N TYR A 531 20.39 23.71 -3.00
CA TYR A 531 21.13 24.58 -3.89
C TYR A 531 21.69 25.80 -3.16
N SER A 532 22.94 26.11 -3.43
CA SER A 532 23.57 27.37 -3.07
C SER A 532 24.68 27.69 -4.08
N PRO A 533 24.82 28.96 -4.51
CA PRO A 533 25.93 29.37 -5.37
C PRO A 533 27.27 29.28 -4.61
N ASP A 534 28.34 28.86 -5.28
CA ASP A 534 29.69 28.83 -4.67
C ASP A 534 30.24 30.25 -4.42
N ILE A 535 29.80 31.21 -5.22
CA ILE A 535 30.14 32.64 -5.12
C ILE A 535 28.84 33.44 -5.05
N ILE A 536 28.71 34.31 -4.04
CA ILE A 536 27.56 35.19 -3.84
C ILE A 536 28.06 36.63 -3.85
N LEU A 537 27.36 37.55 -4.53
CA LEU A 537 27.73 38.95 -4.53
C LEU A 537 27.15 39.64 -3.29
N ILE A 538 27.87 40.62 -2.73
CA ILE A 538 27.32 41.40 -1.61
C ILE A 538 26.04 42.10 -2.04
N GLY A 539 25.02 42.04 -1.18
CA GLY A 539 23.77 42.76 -1.38
C GLY A 539 22.82 42.13 -2.40
N THR A 540 23.20 41.01 -3.03
CA THR A 540 22.26 40.23 -3.85
C THR A 540 21.50 39.23 -2.99
N PRO A 541 20.14 39.24 -3.03
CA PRO A 541 19.35 38.19 -2.40
C PRO A 541 19.56 36.87 -3.12
N VAL A 542 19.76 35.81 -2.33
CA VAL A 542 19.91 34.44 -2.81
C VAL A 542 18.83 33.58 -2.18
N ILE A 543 18.08 32.86 -3.00
CA ILE A 543 17.15 31.82 -2.55
C ILE A 543 17.96 30.53 -2.38
N PHE A 544 17.91 29.98 -1.18
CA PHE A 544 18.53 28.71 -0.85
C PHE A 544 17.49 27.62 -0.97
N ASP A 545 17.42 27.00 -2.15
CA ASP A 545 16.38 26.03 -2.46
C ASP A 545 16.73 24.65 -1.90
N SER A 546 15.89 24.10 -1.03
CA SER A 546 16.01 22.72 -0.52
C SER A 546 14.87 21.83 -1.00
N SER A 547 14.25 22.13 -2.14
CA SER A 547 13.13 21.35 -2.70
C SER A 547 13.49 19.89 -3.03
N ASP A 548 14.77 19.62 -3.27
CA ASP A 548 15.31 18.26 -3.47
C ASP A 548 15.58 17.51 -2.15
N THR A 549 15.35 18.15 -0.99
CA THR A 549 15.35 17.44 0.29
C THR A 549 14.11 16.56 0.35
N ILE A 550 14.32 15.26 0.47
CA ILE A 550 13.27 14.27 0.51
C ILE A 550 13.37 13.44 1.79
N ASP A 551 12.23 12.93 2.20
CA ASP A 551 12.12 11.89 3.20
C ASP A 551 11.64 10.62 2.53
N GLU A 552 12.28 9.48 2.78
CA GLU A 552 11.90 8.21 2.13
C GLU A 552 10.55 7.69 2.67
N ASP A 553 10.11 8.15 3.85
CA ASP A 553 8.86 7.77 4.50
C ASP A 553 7.73 8.81 4.35
N ASP A 554 8.01 9.93 3.67
CA ASP A 554 7.08 11.05 3.42
C ASP A 554 6.66 11.79 4.71
N ASP A 555 7.57 11.88 5.69
CA ASP A 555 7.35 12.60 6.95
C ASP A 555 7.36 14.15 6.80
N ASP A 556 6.64 14.85 7.69
CA ASP A 556 6.63 16.31 7.75
C ASP A 556 8.00 16.87 8.20
N LEU A 557 8.75 17.44 7.25
CA LEU A 557 10.09 17.97 7.49
C LEU A 557 10.13 19.39 8.08
N LYS A 558 11.02 19.58 9.06
CA LYS A 558 11.34 20.87 9.69
C LYS A 558 12.73 21.33 9.28
N PHE A 559 12.83 22.58 8.82
CA PHE A 559 14.06 23.17 8.29
C PHE A 559 14.62 24.22 9.24
N GLN A 560 15.93 24.24 9.40
CA GLN A 560 16.66 25.30 10.09
C GLN A 560 17.96 25.62 9.35
N TRP A 561 18.06 26.85 8.89
CA TRP A 561 19.22 27.42 8.22
C TRP A 561 20.06 28.26 9.16
N ASP A 562 21.38 28.16 9.03
CA ASP A 562 22.38 29.05 9.62
C ASP A 562 23.32 29.52 8.50
N PHE A 563 23.32 30.81 8.20
CA PHE A 563 24.09 31.38 7.09
C PHE A 563 25.53 31.74 7.48
N GLY A 564 25.94 31.49 8.74
CA GLY A 564 27.31 31.74 9.19
C GLY A 564 27.66 33.22 9.41
N ASP A 565 26.74 34.15 9.12
CA ASP A 565 26.85 35.59 9.43
C ASP A 565 26.08 35.99 10.71
N GLY A 566 25.50 34.99 11.39
CA GLY A 566 24.70 35.14 12.61
C GLY A 566 23.19 35.15 12.37
N ILE A 567 22.73 35.12 11.11
CA ILE A 567 21.30 35.02 10.76
C ILE A 567 20.90 33.54 10.61
N LYS A 568 19.73 33.21 11.18
CA LYS A 568 19.11 31.88 11.11
C LYS A 568 17.66 31.99 10.68
N LEU A 569 17.19 31.08 9.83
CA LEU A 569 15.82 31.06 9.30
C LEU A 569 15.26 29.63 9.33
N ASN A 570 13.94 29.49 9.51
CA ASN A 570 13.27 28.18 9.63
C ASN A 570 12.28 27.90 8.49
N LEU A 571 12.52 28.47 7.31
CA LEU A 571 11.73 28.21 6.10
C LEU A 571 12.39 27.07 5.31
N PRO A 572 11.64 26.28 4.52
CA PRO A 572 12.20 25.26 3.62
C PRO A 572 13.22 25.87 2.66
N SER A 573 12.78 26.82 1.83
CA SER A 573 13.64 27.54 0.88
C SER A 573 13.67 29.05 1.20
N PRO A 574 14.51 29.51 2.15
CA PRO A 574 14.59 30.92 2.55
C PRO A 574 15.39 31.76 1.53
N GLU A 575 15.07 33.06 1.48
CA GLU A 575 15.91 34.08 0.86
C GLU A 575 16.85 34.69 1.92
N HIS A 576 18.14 34.83 1.59
CA HIS A 576 19.13 35.50 2.45
C HIS A 576 20.07 36.40 1.64
N THR A 577 20.46 37.53 2.22
CA THR A 577 21.36 38.52 1.59
C THR A 577 22.56 38.81 2.48
N TYR A 578 23.77 38.53 1.98
CA TYR A 578 25.00 38.86 2.69
C TYR A 578 25.41 40.31 2.47
N LEU A 579 25.67 41.04 3.56
CA LEU A 579 26.03 42.47 3.52
C LEU A 579 27.55 42.73 3.63
N LYS A 580 28.37 41.69 3.77
CA LYS A 580 29.83 41.79 3.92
C LYS A 580 30.52 40.68 3.15
N SER A 581 31.61 40.99 2.45
CA SER A 581 32.46 40.00 1.80
C SER A 581 33.14 39.12 2.84
N GLY A 582 33.36 37.86 2.51
CA GLY A 582 33.88 36.85 3.42
C GLY A 582 33.58 35.43 2.96
N ILE A 583 34.14 34.46 3.68
CA ILE A 583 33.82 33.05 3.49
C ILE A 583 32.83 32.67 4.58
N TYR A 584 31.68 32.15 4.18
CA TYR A 584 30.59 31.76 5.09
C TYR A 584 30.32 30.27 4.96
N ALA A 585 30.10 29.60 6.08
CA ALA A 585 29.65 28.22 6.12
C ALA A 585 28.13 28.22 6.31
N ILE A 586 27.42 27.83 5.27
CA ILE A 586 25.97 27.70 5.27
C ILE A 586 25.63 26.30 5.75
N LYS A 587 24.82 26.22 6.80
CA LYS A 587 24.39 24.96 7.38
C LYS A 587 22.87 24.86 7.29
N LEU A 588 22.39 23.77 6.69
CA LEU A 588 21.00 23.35 6.73
C LEU A 588 20.87 22.15 7.66
N ILE A 589 19.96 22.25 8.63
CA ILE A 589 19.53 21.16 9.50
C ILE A 589 18.09 20.82 9.13
N VAL A 590 17.82 19.54 8.84
CA VAL A 590 16.46 19.05 8.56
C VAL A 590 16.12 17.94 9.53
N SER A 591 14.89 17.96 10.05
CA SER A 591 14.38 16.96 10.99
C SER A 591 12.97 16.53 10.63
N ASP A 592 12.72 15.24 10.69
CA ASP A 592 11.42 14.54 10.56
C ASP A 592 10.69 14.37 11.92
N ASN A 593 11.20 14.99 13.00
CA ASN A 593 10.81 14.86 14.41
C ASN A 593 11.38 13.66 15.19
N GLU A 594 12.05 12.71 14.55
CA GLU A 594 12.71 11.58 15.22
C GLU A 594 14.23 11.57 14.96
N ASN A 595 14.63 11.84 13.72
CA ASN A 595 15.98 12.08 13.23
C ASN A 595 16.21 13.57 12.93
N ALA A 596 17.49 13.96 12.97
CA ALA A 596 17.93 15.27 12.49
C ALA A 596 19.28 15.11 11.80
N ILE A 597 19.36 15.52 10.53
CA ILE A 597 20.58 15.49 9.73
C ILE A 597 21.01 16.94 9.48
N GLU A 598 22.31 17.16 9.30
CA GLU A 598 22.86 18.45 8.90
C GLU A 598 23.73 18.33 7.64
N LYS A 599 23.67 19.34 6.79
CA LYS A 599 24.53 19.48 5.61
C LYS A 599 25.11 20.89 5.58
N GLU A 600 26.43 20.99 5.40
CA GLU A 600 27.16 22.24 5.37
C GLU A 600 27.76 22.49 3.98
N LYS A 601 27.69 23.73 3.51
CA LYS A 601 28.33 24.21 2.28
C LYS A 601 29.04 25.54 2.51
N ILE A 602 30.29 25.63 2.05
CA ILE A 602 31.07 26.86 2.14
C ILE A 602 30.81 27.71 0.90
N VAL A 603 30.49 29.00 1.10
CA VAL A 603 30.32 29.98 0.03
C VAL A 603 31.31 31.13 0.18
N SER A 604 31.75 31.68 -0.93
CA SER A 604 32.54 32.90 -0.96
C SER A 604 31.64 34.09 -1.31
N VAL A 605 31.41 34.97 -0.35
CA VAL A 605 30.74 36.25 -0.62
C VAL A 605 31.77 37.27 -1.06
N GLN A 606 31.62 37.81 -2.26
CA GLN A 606 32.57 38.73 -2.88
C GLN A 606 31.88 40.07 -3.18
N ASP A 607 32.64 41.15 -3.06
CA ASP A 607 32.28 42.39 -3.71
C ASP A 607 32.25 42.17 -5.23
N ASP A 608 31.29 42.77 -5.94
CA ASP A 608 31.23 42.70 -7.39
C ASP A 608 32.48 43.37 -8.00
N CYS A 609 33.51 42.54 -8.21
CA CYS A 609 34.80 42.98 -8.74
C CYS A 609 34.74 43.24 -10.25
N CYS A 610 33.63 42.94 -10.91
CA CYS A 610 33.45 43.08 -12.36
C CYS A 610 32.76 44.39 -12.76
N ALA A 611 32.35 45.23 -11.81
CA ALA A 611 31.90 46.60 -12.04
C ALA A 611 33.02 47.66 -11.89
N LEU A 612 34.30 47.30 -12.07
CA LEU A 612 35.37 48.28 -12.29
C LEU A 612 36.05 48.04 -13.64
N PRO A 613 36.21 49.07 -14.50
CA PRO A 613 36.93 48.94 -15.74
C PRO A 613 38.39 48.67 -15.38
N LYS A 614 38.96 47.53 -15.76
CA LYS A 614 40.37 47.25 -15.41
C LYS A 614 41.26 47.13 -16.65
N PRO A 615 42.40 47.85 -16.66
CA PRO A 615 43.34 47.84 -17.76
C PRO A 615 44.19 46.55 -17.73
N TYR A 616 44.43 46.00 -18.93
CA TYR A 616 45.39 44.95 -19.31
C TYR A 616 45.10 43.47 -18.91
N GLY A 617 44.49 42.74 -19.85
CA GLY A 617 45.09 41.57 -20.53
C GLY A 617 45.20 40.23 -19.80
N CYS A 618 44.32 39.28 -20.16
CA CYS A 618 44.53 37.83 -20.43
C CYS A 618 43.21 37.31 -21.02
N LEU A 619 43.11 37.05 -22.34
CA LEU A 619 43.27 35.75 -23.03
C LEU A 619 42.30 34.63 -22.57
N ASP A 620 41.24 34.50 -23.36
CA ASP A 620 40.59 33.28 -23.89
C ASP A 620 39.81 32.27 -23.00
N VAL A 621 38.48 32.35 -23.18
CA VAL A 621 37.54 31.29 -23.64
C VAL A 621 36.56 30.64 -22.62
N ASN A 622 35.28 31.01 -22.86
CA ASN A 622 33.98 30.32 -22.77
C ASN A 622 33.45 29.75 -21.44
N VAL A 623 32.42 30.41 -20.90
CA VAL A 623 31.11 29.77 -20.66
C VAL A 623 30.00 30.74 -21.09
N LYS A 624 29.30 30.38 -22.16
CA LYS A 624 28.05 30.99 -22.61
C LYS A 624 26.92 30.08 -22.08
N GLU A 625 25.77 30.69 -21.78
CA GLU A 625 24.46 30.08 -21.50
C GLU A 625 24.20 29.59 -20.06
N ASN A 626 23.60 30.46 -19.23
CA ASN A 626 22.15 30.42 -18.92
C ASN A 626 21.82 31.25 -17.66
N CYS A 627 21.06 32.34 -17.85
CA CYS A 627 20.31 33.00 -16.78
C CYS A 627 19.05 33.65 -17.39
N ASN A 628 17.93 32.94 -17.33
CA ASN A 628 16.59 33.46 -17.62
C ASN A 628 15.63 32.95 -16.54
N LEU A 629 15.49 33.69 -15.44
CA LEU A 629 14.41 33.55 -14.46
C LEU A 629 13.40 34.67 -14.76
N ILE A 630 12.23 34.28 -15.27
CA ILE A 630 11.28 35.17 -15.94
C ILE A 630 10.33 35.79 -14.91
N ALA A 631 10.30 37.13 -14.87
CA ALA A 631 9.18 37.90 -14.34
C ALA A 631 8.00 37.81 -15.32
N ASN A 632 6.81 37.45 -14.83
CA ASN A 632 5.62 37.14 -15.62
C ASN A 632 4.78 38.40 -16.00
N ILE A 633 5.42 39.42 -16.58
CA ILE A 633 4.71 40.56 -17.17
C ILE A 633 4.60 40.35 -18.69
N ILE A 634 3.39 40.48 -19.23
CA ILE A 634 3.11 40.30 -20.66
C ILE A 634 2.46 41.54 -21.26
N ILE A 635 2.54 41.69 -22.58
CA ILE A 635 1.72 42.64 -23.34
C ILE A 635 0.33 42.00 -23.53
N ASN A 636 -0.73 42.69 -23.11
CA ASN A 636 -2.08 42.14 -22.98
C ASN A 636 -3.08 42.66 -24.01
N GLU A 637 -3.06 43.97 -24.28
CA GLU A 637 -3.95 44.64 -25.25
C GLU A 637 -3.24 45.89 -25.81
N ILE A 638 -3.44 46.19 -27.10
CA ILE A 638 -2.91 47.41 -27.74
C ILE A 638 -3.99 48.06 -28.61
N LEU A 639 -4.02 49.39 -28.68
CA LEU A 639 -4.86 50.16 -29.61
C LEU A 639 -3.98 51.02 -30.53
N PRO A 640 -3.64 50.53 -31.74
CA PRO A 640 -2.79 51.26 -32.67
C PRO A 640 -3.49 52.38 -33.45
N ASN A 641 -4.75 52.18 -33.86
CA ASN A 641 -5.46 53.08 -34.78
C ASN A 641 -6.80 53.52 -34.16
N PRO A 642 -6.81 54.42 -33.16
CA PRO A 642 -8.03 54.88 -32.50
C PRO A 642 -8.99 55.62 -33.47
N GLU A 643 -10.26 55.78 -33.10
CA GLU A 643 -11.20 56.60 -33.90
C GLU A 643 -10.87 58.10 -33.83
N GLY A 644 -10.29 58.55 -32.70
CA GLY A 644 -9.80 59.91 -32.50
C GLY A 644 -8.35 60.11 -32.97
N PRO A 645 -7.69 61.20 -32.56
CA PRO A 645 -6.32 61.46 -32.98
C PRO A 645 -5.37 60.38 -32.41
N ASP A 646 -4.70 59.64 -33.30
CA ASP A 646 -3.61 58.70 -32.97
C ASP A 646 -2.64 59.29 -31.94
N ALA A 647 -2.40 60.60 -32.04
CA ALA A 647 -1.46 61.30 -31.18
C ALA A 647 -1.82 61.34 -29.69
N GLU A 648 -3.09 61.11 -29.34
CA GLU A 648 -3.66 61.26 -28.00
C GLU A 648 -4.32 59.97 -27.49
N GLU A 649 -4.75 59.08 -28.37
CA GLU A 649 -5.63 57.94 -28.02
C GLU A 649 -5.00 56.55 -28.24
N GLU A 650 -3.77 56.45 -28.75
CA GLU A 650 -3.02 55.18 -28.79
C GLU A 650 -2.59 54.74 -27.37
N TRP A 651 -2.58 53.42 -27.12
CA TRP A 651 -2.08 52.86 -25.85
C TRP A 651 -1.64 51.41 -25.94
N ILE A 652 -0.82 51.02 -24.96
CA ILE A 652 -0.29 49.67 -24.74
C ILE A 652 -0.63 49.25 -23.31
N GLU A 653 -1.18 48.06 -23.13
CA GLU A 653 -1.50 47.49 -21.81
C GLU A 653 -0.61 46.31 -21.46
N LEU A 654 -0.12 46.31 -20.22
CA LEU A 654 0.62 45.23 -19.60
C LEU A 654 -0.25 44.51 -18.56
N LYS A 655 -0.11 43.19 -18.47
CA LYS A 655 -0.73 42.37 -17.42
C LYS A 655 0.33 41.61 -16.63
N ASN A 656 0.17 41.60 -15.30
CA ASN A 656 0.94 40.70 -14.44
C ASN A 656 0.23 39.35 -14.32
N ILE A 657 0.76 38.31 -14.97
CA ILE A 657 0.23 36.95 -14.88
C ILE A 657 0.92 36.11 -13.79
N GLY A 658 1.82 36.73 -13.02
CA GLY A 658 2.47 36.14 -11.85
C GLY A 658 1.63 36.29 -10.58
N ASP A 659 2.00 35.53 -9.57
CA ASP A 659 1.39 35.50 -8.22
C ASP A 659 1.93 36.58 -7.27
N ALA A 660 2.98 37.30 -7.67
CA ALA A 660 3.60 38.37 -6.89
C ALA A 660 3.42 39.75 -7.54
N LYS A 661 3.33 40.80 -6.71
CA LYS A 661 3.32 42.20 -7.16
C LYS A 661 4.69 42.56 -7.77
N VAL A 662 4.70 43.17 -8.96
CA VAL A 662 5.93 43.50 -9.71
C VAL A 662 6.12 45.01 -9.80
N ASN A 663 7.35 45.49 -9.54
CA ASN A 663 7.74 46.87 -9.82
C ASN A 663 8.32 46.96 -11.24
N LEU A 664 7.75 47.83 -12.07
CA LEU A 664 8.21 48.09 -13.42
C LEU A 664 9.40 49.06 -13.46
N LEU A 665 9.92 49.53 -12.34
CA LEU A 665 11.06 50.45 -12.32
C LEU A 665 12.22 49.92 -13.19
N ASN A 666 12.63 50.74 -14.16
CA ASN A 666 13.62 50.47 -15.21
C ASN A 666 13.24 49.50 -16.34
N TRP A 667 12.03 48.94 -16.37
CA TRP A 667 11.52 48.20 -17.53
C TRP A 667 11.38 49.12 -18.74
N LYS A 668 11.37 48.54 -19.95
CA LYS A 668 11.30 49.30 -21.20
C LYS A 668 10.28 48.73 -22.18
N LEU A 669 9.53 49.62 -22.82
CA LEU A 669 8.73 49.32 -24.01
C LEU A 669 9.39 49.97 -25.22
N ASN A 670 9.63 49.20 -26.27
CA ASN A 670 10.21 49.70 -27.52
C ASN A 670 9.33 49.35 -28.72
N ASP A 671 9.16 50.30 -29.62
CA ASP A 671 8.78 50.07 -31.01
C ASP A 671 10.07 49.73 -31.81
N ALA A 672 10.01 48.66 -32.60
CA ALA A 672 11.16 48.14 -33.35
C ALA A 672 11.63 49.01 -34.53
N VAL A 673 10.87 50.03 -34.95
CA VAL A 673 11.08 50.74 -36.22
C VAL A 673 11.89 52.04 -36.09
N VAL A 674 12.08 52.61 -34.89
CA VAL A 674 12.86 53.86 -34.72
C VAL A 674 13.90 53.76 -33.59
N ASP A 675 15.17 53.89 -33.97
CA ASP A 675 16.33 54.00 -33.08
C ASP A 675 16.08 55.02 -31.94
N GLY A 676 15.84 54.49 -30.74
CA GLY A 676 16.24 55.16 -29.50
C GLY A 676 15.17 55.90 -28.69
N LYS A 677 13.86 55.69 -28.90
CA LYS A 677 12.83 56.22 -27.97
C LYS A 677 11.94 55.12 -27.39
N GLY A 678 12.59 54.18 -26.73
CA GLY A 678 11.91 53.29 -25.79
C GLY A 678 11.31 54.08 -24.62
N TYR A 679 10.11 53.74 -24.19
CA TYR A 679 9.57 54.24 -22.93
C TYR A 679 10.20 53.44 -21.79
N LYS A 680 10.89 54.14 -20.88
CA LYS A 680 11.44 53.55 -19.67
C LYS A 680 10.62 54.00 -18.47
N PHE A 681 10.17 53.05 -17.67
CA PHE A 681 9.50 53.33 -16.40
C PHE A 681 10.53 53.91 -15.41
N ASN A 682 10.43 55.20 -15.12
CA ASN A 682 11.42 55.94 -14.30
C ASN A 682 10.92 56.26 -12.88
N SER A 683 9.74 55.78 -12.50
CA SER A 683 9.15 55.92 -11.17
C SER A 683 8.57 54.58 -10.72
N ASP A 684 8.37 54.40 -9.40
CA ASP A 684 7.77 53.20 -8.82
C ASP A 684 6.35 52.99 -9.36
N ALA A 685 6.25 52.14 -10.38
CA ALA A 685 5.01 51.73 -11.01
C ALA A 685 4.85 50.24 -10.72
N TRP A 686 3.90 49.91 -9.85
CA TRP A 686 3.69 48.54 -9.42
C TRP A 686 2.43 47.96 -10.05
N ILE A 687 2.50 46.72 -10.50
CA ILE A 687 1.34 45.93 -10.91
C ILE A 687 1.13 44.83 -9.86
N ASP A 688 -0.03 44.82 -9.21
CA ASP A 688 -0.43 43.71 -8.33
C ASP A 688 -0.61 42.41 -9.13
N SER A 689 -0.61 41.27 -8.44
CA SER A 689 -0.88 39.99 -9.10
C SER A 689 -2.26 40.05 -9.79
N ASP A 690 -2.31 39.61 -11.05
CA ASP A 690 -3.50 39.61 -11.91
C ASP A 690 -4.08 41.01 -12.24
N ASP A 691 -3.30 42.08 -12.01
CA ASP A 691 -3.69 43.47 -12.29
C ASP A 691 -3.07 43.99 -13.62
N PHE A 692 -3.53 45.17 -14.07
CA PHE A 692 -3.22 45.76 -15.38
C PHE A 692 -2.50 47.11 -15.25
N PHE A 693 -1.67 47.44 -16.24
CA PHE A 693 -1.06 48.75 -16.37
C PHE A 693 -1.13 49.27 -17.80
N VAL A 694 -1.86 50.37 -18.00
CA VAL A 694 -2.05 51.00 -19.32
C VAL A 694 -1.08 52.16 -19.51
N VAL A 695 -0.38 52.15 -20.63
CA VAL A 695 0.56 53.19 -21.04
C VAL A 695 0.02 53.90 -22.28
N TYR A 696 -0.49 55.12 -22.09
CA TYR A 696 -0.99 55.95 -23.18
C TYR A 696 0.14 56.67 -23.92
N ARG A 697 -0.05 56.91 -25.22
CA ARG A 697 0.93 57.60 -26.08
C ARG A 697 1.38 58.97 -25.57
N PRO A 698 0.52 59.84 -25.00
CA PRO A 698 0.98 61.09 -24.40
C PRO A 698 2.03 60.89 -23.31
N ASP A 699 2.05 59.75 -22.63
CA ASP A 699 3.01 59.44 -21.56
C ASP A 699 4.24 58.71 -22.09
N SER A 700 4.05 57.68 -22.93
CA SER A 700 5.16 56.87 -23.46
C SER A 700 5.94 57.55 -24.57
N LYS A 701 5.27 58.39 -25.37
CA LYS A 701 5.71 58.91 -26.67
C LYS A 701 6.01 57.83 -27.71
N ILE A 702 5.65 56.57 -27.45
CA ILE A 702 5.70 55.48 -28.44
C ILE A 702 4.58 55.73 -29.45
N THR A 703 4.89 55.61 -30.75
CA THR A 703 3.91 55.74 -31.83
C THR A 703 3.66 54.36 -32.40
N LEU A 704 2.39 53.94 -32.46
CA LEU A 704 1.99 52.65 -33.00
C LEU A 704 1.59 52.81 -34.47
N ASN A 705 2.32 52.20 -35.40
CA ASN A 705 2.05 52.37 -36.82
C ASN A 705 0.79 51.59 -37.26
N ASN A 706 -0.19 52.27 -37.86
CA ASN A 706 -1.46 51.66 -38.29
C ASN A 706 -1.35 50.57 -39.36
N ASN A 707 -0.23 50.47 -40.09
CA ASN A 707 -0.09 49.50 -41.19
C ASN A 707 0.68 48.23 -40.80
N PHE A 708 1.62 48.35 -39.87
CA PHE A 708 2.46 47.28 -39.37
C PHE A 708 3.32 47.83 -38.24
N ASP A 709 3.39 47.14 -37.12
CA ASP A 709 4.35 47.47 -36.07
C ASP A 709 4.67 46.29 -35.16
N THR A 710 5.75 46.43 -34.39
CA THR A 710 6.22 45.46 -33.41
C THR A 710 6.57 46.15 -32.09
N ILE A 711 5.89 45.76 -31.02
CA ILE A 711 6.17 46.24 -29.66
C ILE A 711 6.93 45.15 -28.89
N LYS A 712 8.02 45.56 -28.26
CA LYS A 712 8.88 44.72 -27.42
C LYS A 712 8.90 45.23 -25.99
N LEU A 713 8.69 44.32 -25.06
CA LEU A 713 8.80 44.56 -23.62
C LEU A 713 10.12 43.99 -23.10
N PHE A 714 10.92 44.81 -22.43
CA PHE A 714 12.17 44.42 -21.78
C PHE A 714 12.08 44.63 -20.27
N ASN A 715 12.68 43.73 -19.50
CA ASN A 715 12.78 43.89 -18.06
C ASN A 715 13.82 44.96 -17.66
N ASN A 716 13.95 45.19 -16.36
CA ASN A 716 14.93 46.11 -15.76
C ASN A 716 16.40 45.74 -16.01
N PHE A 717 16.69 44.56 -16.59
CA PHE A 717 18.02 44.10 -16.98
C PHE A 717 18.24 44.13 -18.51
N ASP A 718 17.36 44.78 -19.27
CA ASP A 718 17.40 44.85 -20.74
C ASP A 718 17.23 43.51 -21.47
N ALA A 719 16.69 42.49 -20.81
CA ALA A 719 16.30 41.22 -21.44
C ALA A 719 14.88 41.32 -22.02
N LEU A 720 14.67 40.82 -23.23
CA LEU A 720 13.37 40.77 -23.90
C LEU A 720 12.44 39.78 -23.17
N VAL A 721 11.27 40.24 -22.74
CA VAL A 721 10.29 39.49 -21.94
C VAL A 721 9.09 39.05 -22.77
N ASP A 722 8.52 39.95 -23.57
CA ASP A 722 7.38 39.66 -24.45
C ASP A 722 7.44 40.55 -25.69
N GLU A 723 6.81 40.09 -26.77
CA GLU A 723 6.78 40.77 -28.06
C GLU A 723 5.42 40.56 -28.73
N VAL A 724 4.88 41.62 -29.31
CA VAL A 724 3.68 41.56 -30.14
C VAL A 724 3.93 42.26 -31.47
N GLU A 725 3.56 41.59 -32.55
CA GLU A 725 3.55 42.13 -33.89
C GLU A 725 2.10 42.16 -34.38
N TYR A 726 1.71 43.25 -35.04
CA TYR A 726 0.44 43.35 -35.72
C TYR A 726 0.61 43.91 -37.12
N GLN A 727 -0.27 43.48 -38.01
CA GLN A 727 -0.40 44.03 -39.36
C GLN A 727 -1.53 45.06 -39.36
N LYS A 728 -1.82 45.67 -40.51
CA LYS A 728 -2.81 46.74 -40.69
C LYS A 728 -3.95 46.78 -39.65
N ALA A 729 -3.85 47.73 -38.73
CA ALA A 729 -4.79 47.97 -37.65
C ALA A 729 -6.10 48.59 -38.18
N PRO A 730 -7.26 47.93 -37.98
CA PRO A 730 -8.56 48.54 -38.25
C PRO A 730 -8.75 49.79 -37.37
N ILE A 731 -9.45 50.79 -37.91
CA ILE A 731 -9.76 52.00 -37.14
C ILE A 731 -10.74 51.68 -36.02
N GLY A 732 -10.44 52.14 -34.80
CA GLY A 732 -11.26 51.95 -33.60
C GLY A 732 -11.22 50.58 -32.95
N GLU A 733 -10.37 49.65 -33.43
CA GLU A 733 -10.27 48.29 -32.87
C GLU A 733 -8.96 48.08 -32.11
N SER A 734 -9.04 47.43 -30.95
CA SER A 734 -7.85 46.99 -30.20
C SER A 734 -7.47 45.56 -30.59
N TYR A 735 -6.18 45.27 -30.49
CA TYR A 735 -5.63 43.93 -30.64
C TYR A 735 -5.47 43.34 -29.24
N VAL A 736 -6.21 42.27 -28.93
CA VAL A 736 -6.34 41.66 -27.60
C VAL A 736 -5.77 40.24 -27.58
N LYS A 737 -5.08 39.89 -26.49
CA LYS A 737 -4.55 38.54 -26.24
C LYS A 737 -5.58 37.70 -25.48
N ASN A 738 -5.87 36.48 -25.95
CA ASN A 738 -6.78 35.55 -25.26
C ASN A 738 -6.07 34.64 -24.26
N GLN A 739 -6.84 33.85 -23.49
CA GLN A 739 -6.32 32.91 -22.48
C GLN A 739 -5.35 31.85 -23.04
N ASN A 740 -5.34 31.62 -24.37
CA ASN A 740 -4.40 30.73 -25.06
C ASN A 740 -3.20 31.49 -25.69
N LYS A 741 -2.93 32.74 -25.27
CA LYS A 741 -1.88 33.63 -25.78
C LYS A 741 -1.98 33.99 -27.27
N LYS A 742 -3.16 33.84 -27.90
CA LYS A 742 -3.40 34.22 -29.30
C LYS A 742 -4.03 35.61 -29.39
N TRP A 743 -3.66 36.36 -30.43
CA TRP A 743 -4.12 37.74 -30.63
C TRP A 743 -5.29 37.86 -31.62
N PHE A 744 -6.23 38.76 -31.34
CA PHE A 744 -7.43 39.01 -32.14
C PHE A 744 -7.78 40.50 -32.16
N TRP A 745 -8.39 40.98 -33.24
CA TRP A 745 -8.97 42.33 -33.27
C TRP A 745 -10.36 42.32 -32.65
N THR A 746 -10.68 43.37 -31.89
CA THR A 746 -12.02 43.57 -31.35
C THR A 746 -12.42 45.04 -31.35
N THR A 747 -13.72 45.28 -31.50
CA THR A 747 -14.33 46.62 -31.39
C THR A 747 -14.63 47.02 -29.94
N ILE A 748 -14.37 46.16 -28.96
CA ILE A 748 -14.62 46.40 -27.53
C ILE A 748 -13.30 46.68 -26.83
N LEU A 749 -13.01 47.97 -26.60
CA LEU A 749 -11.77 48.41 -25.94
C LEU A 749 -11.83 48.20 -24.42
N THR A 750 -10.81 47.56 -23.84
CA THR A 750 -10.79 47.21 -22.40
C THR A 750 -9.61 47.73 -21.57
N PRO A 751 -9.17 49.01 -21.71
CA PRO A 751 -8.03 49.50 -20.96
C PRO A 751 -8.26 49.45 -19.43
N GLY A 752 -7.32 48.85 -18.73
CA GLY A 752 -7.27 48.63 -17.29
C GLY A 752 -8.22 47.55 -16.79
N LYS A 753 -8.70 46.66 -17.67
CA LYS A 753 -9.72 45.65 -17.37
C LYS A 753 -9.47 44.37 -18.17
N GLU A 754 -10.12 43.28 -17.76
CA GLU A 754 -10.11 42.03 -18.51
C GLU A 754 -10.61 42.18 -19.95
N ASN A 755 -9.92 41.53 -20.89
CA ASN A 755 -10.22 41.57 -22.33
C ASN A 755 -11.62 41.03 -22.66
N ILE A 756 -12.40 41.76 -23.46
CA ILE A 756 -13.72 41.33 -23.95
C ILE A 756 -13.66 41.20 -25.48
N PHE A 757 -14.10 40.05 -26.01
CA PHE A 757 -14.10 39.77 -27.44
C PHE A 757 -15.48 40.06 -28.05
N SER A 758 -15.52 40.81 -29.15
CA SER A 758 -16.75 41.04 -29.93
C SER A 758 -17.25 39.74 -30.57
N GLU A 759 -18.55 39.42 -30.41
CA GLU A 759 -19.19 38.18 -30.88
C GLU A 759 -19.10 37.99 -32.40
N GLN A 760 -18.02 37.35 -32.87
CA GLN A 760 -17.99 36.66 -34.17
C GLN A 760 -17.10 35.40 -34.14
N PHE A 761 -17.11 34.65 -33.04
CA PHE A 761 -16.72 33.22 -33.03
C PHE A 761 -17.48 32.51 -31.89
N SER A 762 -18.74 32.12 -32.15
CA SER A 762 -19.39 31.00 -31.45
C SER A 762 -18.93 29.70 -32.17
N ASP A 763 -18.73 28.53 -31.57
CA ASP A 763 -19.40 27.85 -30.47
C ASP A 763 -18.41 26.83 -29.86
N ALA A 764 -18.25 26.83 -28.54
CA ALA A 764 -18.90 25.92 -27.58
C ALA A 764 -18.13 24.62 -27.31
N THR A 765 -17.38 24.59 -26.20
CA THR A 765 -17.60 23.71 -25.01
C THR A 765 -16.40 23.81 -24.07
N ILE A 766 -16.27 24.89 -23.30
CA ILE A 766 -15.50 24.89 -22.04
C ILE A 766 -16.24 25.79 -21.06
N SER A 767 -17.10 25.19 -20.25
CA SER A 767 -17.48 25.70 -18.94
C SER A 767 -18.24 24.62 -18.20
N LYS A 768 -17.52 23.87 -17.35
CA LYS A 768 -17.93 23.54 -15.98
C LYS A 768 -16.92 22.61 -15.29
N THR A 769 -16.17 23.20 -14.37
CA THR A 769 -16.06 22.81 -12.94
C THR A 769 -14.63 22.59 -12.47
N LEU A 770 -14.06 23.62 -11.86
CA LEU A 770 -13.24 23.47 -10.65
C LEU A 770 -14.16 22.96 -9.54
N GLN A 771 -13.98 21.71 -9.08
CA GLN A 771 -14.09 21.30 -7.68
C GLN A 771 -13.80 19.79 -7.48
N LYS A 772 -12.83 19.54 -6.59
CA LYS A 772 -12.72 18.45 -5.60
C LYS A 772 -12.43 16.99 -6.03
N SER A 773 -11.50 16.44 -5.25
CA SER A 773 -11.55 15.14 -4.52
C SER A 773 -10.69 13.97 -5.03
N SER A 774 -9.76 13.59 -4.16
CA SER A 774 -9.50 12.22 -3.68
C SER A 774 -10.21 11.04 -4.36
N LYS A 775 -9.36 10.16 -4.93
CA LYS A 775 -9.43 8.69 -5.15
C LYS A 775 -10.59 8.05 -5.95
N SER A 776 -10.13 7.35 -7.00
CA SER A 776 -10.58 6.06 -7.58
C SER A 776 -11.40 6.08 -8.90
N LYS A 777 -11.02 5.12 -9.77
CA LYS A 777 -11.60 4.65 -11.04
C LYS A 777 -11.09 5.30 -12.34
N ASN A 778 -10.28 4.54 -13.08
CA ASN A 778 -10.23 4.40 -14.55
C ASN A 778 -11.02 5.43 -15.39
N TYR A 779 -10.57 6.68 -15.42
CA TYR A 779 -10.97 7.61 -16.47
C TYR A 779 -9.89 7.62 -17.56
N ILE A 780 -10.31 7.54 -18.82
CA ILE A 780 -9.38 7.68 -19.94
C ILE A 780 -9.00 9.16 -20.05
N VAL A 781 -7.74 9.48 -19.79
CA VAL A 781 -7.20 10.84 -19.89
C VAL A 781 -6.82 11.13 -21.35
N GLU A 782 -7.45 12.13 -21.97
CA GLU A 782 -7.06 12.57 -23.32
C GLU A 782 -5.80 13.44 -23.24
N THR A 783 -4.76 13.03 -23.97
CA THR A 783 -3.46 13.70 -23.99
C THR A 783 -2.85 13.70 -25.40
N THR A 784 -1.68 14.32 -25.55
CA THR A 784 -0.92 14.35 -26.80
C THR A 784 0.36 13.52 -26.69
N LEU A 785 0.99 13.20 -27.83
CA LEU A 785 2.25 12.44 -27.82
C LEU A 785 3.39 13.22 -27.15
N GLU A 786 3.35 14.56 -27.16
CA GLU A 786 4.33 15.44 -26.51
C GLU A 786 4.36 15.22 -24.99
N LYS A 787 3.19 15.04 -24.39
CA LYS A 787 3.01 14.93 -22.94
C LYS A 787 2.96 13.49 -22.46
N ILE A 788 3.05 12.51 -23.36
CA ILE A 788 2.81 11.11 -23.01
C ILE A 788 3.81 10.55 -21.98
N ARG A 789 5.00 11.16 -21.88
CA ARG A 789 6.04 10.81 -20.92
C ARG A 789 5.81 11.39 -19.52
N GLU A 790 4.86 12.31 -19.35
CA GLU A 790 4.45 12.88 -18.06
C GLU A 790 3.53 11.92 -17.28
N PHE A 791 3.09 10.82 -17.90
CA PHE A 791 2.16 9.84 -17.35
C PHE A 791 2.88 8.56 -16.91
N GLU A 792 2.32 7.87 -15.92
CA GLU A 792 2.91 6.70 -15.28
C GLU A 792 2.39 5.38 -15.88
N SER A 793 3.13 4.29 -15.65
CA SER A 793 2.70 2.95 -16.08
C SER A 793 1.42 2.56 -15.34
N GLY A 794 0.37 2.20 -16.07
CA GLY A 794 -0.96 1.88 -15.54
C GLY A 794 -2.02 2.94 -15.90
N ASP A 795 -1.61 4.14 -16.30
CA ASP A 795 -2.54 5.19 -16.71
C ASP A 795 -3.31 4.79 -17.98
N LEU A 796 -4.63 5.00 -17.96
CA LEU A 796 -5.49 4.84 -19.13
C LEU A 796 -5.52 6.16 -19.90
N ILE A 797 -4.96 6.17 -21.11
CA ILE A 797 -4.86 7.37 -21.93
C ILE A 797 -5.55 7.21 -23.28
N LYS A 798 -6.01 8.34 -23.81
CA LYS A 798 -6.43 8.52 -25.20
C LYS A 798 -5.44 9.45 -25.89
N VAL A 799 -4.81 8.97 -26.95
CA VAL A 799 -3.83 9.74 -27.71
C VAL A 799 -4.04 9.60 -29.20
N LYS A 800 -3.65 10.63 -29.96
CA LYS A 800 -3.71 10.65 -31.42
C LYS A 800 -2.31 10.71 -32.03
N GLY A 801 -2.10 10.02 -33.14
CA GLY A 801 -0.83 10.02 -33.87
C GLY A 801 -0.94 9.45 -35.27
N VAL A 802 0.11 9.64 -36.07
CA VAL A 802 0.18 9.12 -37.46
C VAL A 802 0.90 7.77 -37.46
N VAL A 803 0.32 6.76 -38.08
CA VAL A 803 0.94 5.43 -38.19
C VAL A 803 2.24 5.54 -39.02
N ALA A 804 3.38 5.28 -38.38
CA ALA A 804 4.70 5.27 -39.01
C ALA A 804 5.15 3.87 -39.40
N VAL A 805 4.70 2.86 -38.67
CA VAL A 805 5.00 1.44 -38.87
C VAL A 805 3.71 0.66 -38.67
N LYS A 806 3.39 -0.24 -39.59
CA LYS A 806 2.21 -1.10 -39.52
C LYS A 806 2.46 -2.35 -38.66
N PRO A 807 1.39 -3.01 -38.16
CA PRO A 807 1.51 -4.36 -37.64
C PRO A 807 2.18 -5.28 -38.69
N ASN A 808 2.88 -6.31 -38.21
CA ASN A 808 3.64 -7.29 -39.00
C ASN A 808 4.94 -6.80 -39.65
N VAL A 809 5.28 -5.50 -39.58
CA VAL A 809 6.59 -5.00 -40.07
C VAL A 809 7.71 -5.33 -39.07
N PHE A 810 7.52 -5.00 -37.80
CA PHE A 810 8.48 -5.34 -36.73
C PHE A 810 8.01 -6.51 -35.86
N SER A 811 6.70 -6.65 -35.68
CA SER A 811 6.04 -7.74 -34.97
C SER A 811 4.56 -7.77 -35.34
N SER A 812 3.92 -8.95 -35.21
CA SER A 812 2.47 -9.07 -35.31
C SER A 812 1.72 -8.48 -34.11
N GLN A 813 2.41 -8.20 -33.01
CA GLN A 813 1.81 -7.76 -31.74
C GLN A 813 1.84 -6.25 -31.53
N TYR A 814 2.52 -5.48 -32.37
CA TYR A 814 2.61 -4.05 -32.18
C TYR A 814 2.86 -3.29 -33.49
N PHE A 815 2.56 -2.00 -33.43
CA PHE A 815 2.83 -1.01 -34.47
C PHE A 815 3.28 0.30 -33.82
N TYR A 816 3.64 1.33 -34.60
CA TYR A 816 4.08 2.62 -34.07
C TYR A 816 3.29 3.78 -34.64
N ILE A 817 2.96 4.75 -33.77
CA ILE A 817 2.45 6.06 -34.16
C ILE A 817 3.46 7.15 -33.80
N VAL A 818 3.50 8.21 -34.60
CA VAL A 818 4.43 9.34 -34.44
C VAL A 818 3.72 10.68 -34.62
N GLY A 819 4.29 11.70 -33.98
CA GLY A 819 4.01 13.13 -34.04
C GLY A 819 5.35 13.88 -33.83
N SER A 820 5.42 14.84 -32.91
CA SER A 820 6.74 15.36 -32.45
C SER A 820 7.50 14.32 -31.59
N GLN A 821 6.75 13.46 -30.91
CA GLN A 821 7.21 12.26 -30.19
C GLN A 821 6.55 11.01 -30.81
N GLY A 822 6.94 9.80 -30.40
CA GLY A 822 6.29 8.57 -30.88
C GLY A 822 6.20 7.49 -29.81
N ILE A 823 5.29 6.53 -30.01
CA ILE A 823 5.05 5.46 -29.06
C ILE A 823 4.70 4.14 -29.75
N GLN A 824 5.14 3.04 -29.14
CA GLN A 824 4.76 1.69 -29.53
C GLN A 824 3.33 1.38 -29.04
N VAL A 825 2.48 0.88 -29.93
CA VAL A 825 1.11 0.43 -29.59
C VAL A 825 1.08 -1.10 -29.63
N TYR A 826 0.76 -1.73 -28.51
CA TYR A 826 0.87 -3.18 -28.30
C TYR A 826 -0.49 -3.83 -28.04
N SER A 827 -0.75 -4.98 -28.67
CA SER A 827 -1.92 -5.82 -28.41
C SER A 827 -1.48 -7.27 -28.22
N TYR A 828 -1.84 -7.87 -27.08
CA TYR A 828 -1.58 -9.29 -26.83
C TYR A 828 -2.32 -10.18 -27.83
N LYS A 829 -3.55 -9.80 -28.19
CA LYS A 829 -4.44 -10.52 -29.11
C LYS A 829 -4.06 -10.35 -30.58
N LYS A 830 -3.11 -9.45 -30.91
CA LYS A 830 -2.74 -9.08 -32.30
C LYS A 830 -3.92 -8.55 -33.11
N ASP A 831 -4.93 -8.04 -32.41
CA ASP A 831 -6.17 -7.55 -32.98
C ASP A 831 -6.03 -6.05 -33.22
N PHE A 832 -5.84 -5.71 -34.49
CA PHE A 832 -5.68 -4.33 -34.98
C PHE A 832 -6.60 -4.13 -36.19
N PRO A 833 -7.16 -2.94 -36.40
CA PRO A 833 -7.85 -2.62 -37.64
C PRO A 833 -6.88 -2.66 -38.83
N ASP A 834 -7.40 -2.61 -40.06
CA ASP A 834 -6.56 -2.54 -41.26
C ASP A 834 -5.90 -1.16 -41.36
N LEU A 835 -4.64 -1.08 -40.92
CA LEU A 835 -3.87 0.16 -40.79
C LEU A 835 -2.90 0.35 -41.96
N ARG A 836 -2.81 1.58 -42.47
CA ARG A 836 -1.84 2.03 -43.48
C ARG A 836 -0.88 3.05 -42.89
N VAL A 837 0.35 3.10 -43.41
CA VAL A 837 1.29 4.19 -43.08
C VAL A 837 0.64 5.50 -43.51
N GLY A 838 0.70 6.52 -42.66
CA GLY A 838 0.01 7.79 -42.88
C GLY A 838 -1.42 7.87 -42.32
N ASP A 839 -2.03 6.77 -41.87
CA ASP A 839 -3.33 6.85 -41.18
C ASP A 839 -3.17 7.63 -39.86
N TYR A 840 -4.03 8.64 -39.65
CA TYR A 840 -4.13 9.38 -38.40
C TYR A 840 -5.17 8.68 -37.52
N VAL A 841 -4.72 8.18 -36.38
CA VAL A 841 -5.52 7.30 -35.51
C VAL A 841 -5.66 7.90 -34.11
N GLU A 842 -6.81 7.67 -33.50
CA GLU A 842 -7.08 7.87 -32.06
C GLU A 842 -7.03 6.52 -31.36
N ILE A 843 -6.28 6.42 -30.27
CA ILE A 843 -6.04 5.16 -29.57
C ILE A 843 -6.35 5.34 -28.09
N ASN A 844 -7.19 4.45 -27.57
CA ASN A 844 -7.41 4.28 -26.14
C ASN A 844 -6.58 3.10 -25.64
N GLY A 845 -5.76 3.29 -24.61
CA GLY A 845 -4.95 2.19 -24.07
C GLY A 845 -4.37 2.47 -22.69
N GLU A 846 -3.77 1.44 -22.10
CA GLU A 846 -3.07 1.51 -20.82
C GLU A 846 -1.58 1.69 -21.07
N LEU A 847 -0.96 2.71 -20.46
CA LEU A 847 0.48 2.90 -20.51
C LEU A 847 1.19 1.77 -19.77
N SER A 848 2.31 1.32 -20.32
CA SER A 848 3.19 0.34 -19.67
C SER A 848 4.62 0.53 -20.10
N THR A 849 5.56 0.04 -19.30
CA THR A 849 7.00 0.15 -19.60
C THR A 849 7.62 -1.22 -19.79
N ILE A 850 8.50 -1.36 -20.79
CA ILE A 850 9.31 -2.58 -21.03
C ILE A 850 10.75 -2.19 -21.28
N ILE A 851 11.67 -2.62 -20.40
CA ILE A 851 13.11 -2.29 -20.51
C ILE A 851 13.32 -0.76 -20.62
N GLY A 852 12.53 0.01 -19.86
CA GLY A 852 12.55 1.47 -19.88
C GLY A 852 11.94 2.14 -21.13
N GLU A 853 11.36 1.39 -22.08
CA GLU A 853 10.59 1.92 -23.21
C GLU A 853 9.08 1.91 -22.89
N GLN A 854 8.44 3.07 -22.92
CA GLN A 854 6.99 3.20 -22.74
C GLN A 854 6.24 2.70 -23.98
N ARG A 855 5.13 2.00 -23.78
CA ARG A 855 4.22 1.51 -24.81
C ARG A 855 2.77 1.58 -24.35
N LEU A 856 1.87 1.75 -25.30
CA LEU A 856 0.42 1.81 -25.08
C LEU A 856 -0.23 0.45 -25.37
N LYS A 857 -0.79 -0.20 -24.35
CA LYS A 857 -1.47 -1.50 -24.47
C LYS A 857 -2.94 -1.31 -24.85
N THR A 858 -3.39 -2.00 -25.89
CA THR A 858 -4.79 -2.01 -26.33
C THR A 858 -5.46 -3.38 -26.11
N LYS A 859 -6.77 -3.36 -25.85
CA LYS A 859 -7.55 -4.59 -25.56
C LYS A 859 -8.05 -5.31 -26.81
N SER A 860 -8.42 -4.54 -27.84
CA SER A 860 -8.94 -5.00 -29.13
C SER A 860 -8.76 -3.92 -30.19
N SER A 861 -9.09 -4.25 -31.43
CA SER A 861 -9.09 -3.30 -32.55
C SER A 861 -10.07 -2.12 -32.32
N ASP A 862 -11.16 -2.32 -31.56
CA ASP A 862 -12.11 -1.24 -31.21
C ASP A 862 -11.49 -0.11 -30.40
N SER A 863 -10.35 -0.37 -29.76
CA SER A 863 -9.60 0.64 -29.01
C SER A 863 -8.87 1.63 -29.94
N ILE A 864 -8.88 1.39 -31.26
CA ILE A 864 -8.16 2.16 -32.27
C ILE A 864 -9.16 2.64 -33.32
N LYS A 865 -9.29 3.95 -33.45
CA LYS A 865 -10.17 4.59 -34.42
C LYS A 865 -9.34 5.31 -35.48
N ILE A 866 -9.50 4.90 -36.73
CA ILE A 866 -8.93 5.62 -37.88
C ILE A 866 -9.77 6.87 -38.10
N LEU A 867 -9.15 8.05 -37.99
CA LEU A 867 -9.82 9.33 -38.16
C LEU A 867 -9.78 9.79 -39.62
N GLU A 868 -8.58 9.76 -40.21
CA GLU A 868 -8.34 10.15 -41.60
C GLU A 868 -7.03 9.56 -42.11
N HIS A 869 -6.78 9.67 -43.41
CA HIS A 869 -5.50 9.31 -44.02
C HIS A 869 -4.72 10.58 -44.38
N ARG A 870 -3.47 10.67 -43.91
CA ARG A 870 -2.54 11.78 -44.14
C ARG A 870 -1.34 11.32 -44.96
N GLN A 871 -0.51 12.28 -45.35
CA GLN A 871 0.80 11.99 -45.91
C GLN A 871 1.66 11.21 -44.90
N GLU A 872 2.52 10.32 -45.41
CA GLU A 872 3.46 9.58 -44.56
C GLU A 872 4.33 10.52 -43.71
N PRO A 873 4.63 10.15 -42.45
CA PRO A 873 5.42 10.99 -41.58
C PRO A 873 6.84 11.15 -42.12
N ILE A 874 7.30 12.40 -42.14
CA ILE A 874 8.66 12.77 -42.56
C ILE A 874 9.60 12.50 -41.38
N ALA A 875 10.72 11.81 -41.64
CA ALA A 875 11.73 11.54 -40.63
C ALA A 875 12.55 12.78 -40.31
N GLU A 876 12.90 12.95 -39.03
CA GLU A 876 13.82 13.99 -38.59
C GLU A 876 15.27 13.61 -38.91
N GLU A 877 16.03 14.49 -39.57
CA GLU A 877 17.46 14.27 -39.80
C GLU A 877 18.25 14.61 -38.53
N VAL A 878 19.01 13.64 -38.02
CA VAL A 878 19.72 13.74 -36.73
C VAL A 878 21.12 13.17 -36.88
N SER A 879 22.11 13.77 -36.23
CA SER A 879 23.47 13.24 -36.13
C SER A 879 23.53 12.09 -35.11
N SER A 880 24.44 11.14 -35.30
CA SER A 880 24.52 9.92 -34.48
C SER A 880 24.74 10.20 -32.99
N ASP A 881 25.51 11.24 -32.66
CA ASP A 881 25.82 11.69 -31.28
C ASP A 881 24.61 12.18 -30.48
N LYS A 882 23.54 12.61 -31.17
CA LYS A 882 22.30 13.08 -30.56
C LYS A 882 21.28 11.97 -30.33
N ILE A 883 21.48 10.79 -30.91
CA ILE A 883 20.54 9.67 -30.80
C ILE A 883 20.69 9.01 -29.42
N ASN A 884 19.84 9.41 -28.48
CA ASN A 884 19.82 8.92 -27.10
C ASN A 884 18.40 8.45 -26.70
N GLU A 885 18.17 8.22 -25.40
CA GLU A 885 16.88 7.74 -24.88
C GLU A 885 15.70 8.68 -25.16
N ASP A 886 15.94 9.98 -25.30
CA ASP A 886 14.87 10.95 -25.59
C ASP A 886 14.28 10.77 -26.98
N TYR A 887 14.99 10.09 -27.88
CA TYR A 887 14.52 9.81 -29.22
C TYR A 887 13.67 8.53 -29.34
N VAL A 888 13.57 7.72 -28.29
CA VAL A 888 12.83 6.45 -28.30
C VAL A 888 11.38 6.66 -28.76
N GLY A 889 10.95 5.86 -29.74
CA GLY A 889 9.65 5.92 -30.38
C GLY A 889 9.55 6.85 -31.59
N ARG A 890 10.52 7.75 -31.82
CA ARG A 890 10.51 8.73 -32.93
C ARG A 890 11.01 8.11 -34.24
N LEU A 891 10.61 8.71 -35.36
CA LEU A 891 11.07 8.37 -36.71
C LEU A 891 12.21 9.31 -37.11
N VAL A 892 13.43 8.77 -37.22
CA VAL A 892 14.65 9.54 -37.51
C VAL A 892 15.33 9.05 -38.78
N ALA A 893 16.18 9.88 -39.37
CA ALA A 893 17.08 9.53 -40.45
C ALA A 893 18.52 9.96 -40.12
N VAL A 894 19.45 9.01 -40.24
CA VAL A 894 20.89 9.23 -40.00
C VAL A 894 21.66 8.88 -41.27
N SER A 895 22.66 9.69 -41.63
CA SER A 895 23.53 9.45 -42.79
C SER A 895 24.96 9.25 -42.33
N GLY A 896 25.61 8.18 -42.78
CA GLY A 896 27.00 7.91 -42.41
C GLY A 896 27.62 6.74 -43.18
N GLU A 897 28.83 6.38 -42.79
CA GLU A 897 29.53 5.19 -43.29
C GLU A 897 29.13 3.96 -42.47
N ALA A 898 28.81 2.86 -43.14
CA ALA A 898 28.68 1.58 -42.46
C ALA A 898 30.08 1.09 -42.03
N VAL A 899 30.41 1.15 -40.75
CA VAL A 899 31.76 0.81 -40.24
C VAL A 899 31.89 -0.62 -39.75
N GLU A 900 30.78 -1.22 -39.28
CA GLU A 900 30.78 -2.60 -38.82
C GLU A 900 29.45 -3.30 -39.12
N GLN A 901 29.49 -4.60 -39.41
CA GLN A 901 28.30 -5.42 -39.56
C GLN A 901 28.41 -6.72 -38.75
N LYS A 902 27.45 -6.94 -37.85
CA LYS A 902 27.32 -8.13 -37.00
C LYS A 902 25.93 -8.75 -37.17
N GLY A 903 25.83 -9.72 -38.08
CA GLY A 903 24.56 -10.41 -38.37
C GLY A 903 23.50 -9.45 -38.94
N SER A 904 22.44 -9.20 -38.17
CA SER A 904 21.37 -8.26 -38.51
C SER A 904 21.62 -6.83 -38.02
N THR A 905 22.74 -6.58 -37.35
CA THR A 905 23.13 -5.27 -36.83
C THR A 905 24.20 -4.65 -37.72
N ILE A 906 24.05 -3.36 -38.03
CA ILE A 906 25.03 -2.54 -38.73
C ILE A 906 25.33 -1.34 -37.84
N TYR A 907 26.59 -0.96 -37.71
CA TYR A 907 27.01 0.26 -37.03
C TYR A 907 27.28 1.33 -38.08
N LEU A 908 26.64 2.48 -37.92
CA LEU A 908 26.73 3.61 -38.82
C LEU A 908 27.47 4.75 -38.11
N ASP A 909 28.51 5.28 -38.73
CA ASP A 909 29.33 6.38 -38.20
C ASP A 909 29.22 7.58 -39.14
N ASP A 910 28.77 8.72 -38.62
CA ASP A 910 28.68 9.98 -39.37
C ASP A 910 29.89 10.91 -39.14
N GLY A 911 30.88 10.46 -38.36
CA GLY A 911 32.06 11.21 -37.93
C GLY A 911 31.95 11.81 -36.52
N MET A 912 30.78 11.77 -35.89
CA MET A 912 30.54 12.27 -34.53
C MET A 912 30.46 11.14 -33.50
N ASP A 913 29.70 10.09 -33.80
CA ASP A 913 29.59 8.86 -32.98
C ASP A 913 29.10 7.65 -33.82
N GLU A 914 29.14 6.45 -33.24
CA GLU A 914 28.59 5.22 -33.86
C GLU A 914 27.16 4.94 -33.37
N VAL A 915 26.19 4.81 -34.29
CA VAL A 915 24.80 4.41 -33.97
C VAL A 915 24.48 2.99 -34.45
N GLN A 916 23.74 2.25 -33.62
CA GLN A 916 23.34 0.88 -33.94
C GLN A 916 22.09 0.85 -34.82
N ILE A 917 22.20 0.25 -36.01
CA ILE A 917 21.08 -0.05 -36.90
C ILE A 917 20.73 -1.54 -36.79
N TYR A 918 19.49 -1.86 -36.43
CA TYR A 918 19.03 -3.23 -36.27
C TYR A 918 17.93 -3.60 -37.25
N VAL A 919 18.24 -4.49 -38.18
CA VAL A 919 17.31 -4.97 -39.21
C VAL A 919 16.46 -6.14 -38.66
N LYS A 920 15.16 -5.90 -38.50
CA LYS A 920 14.19 -6.92 -38.10
C LYS A 920 13.96 -7.92 -39.24
N LYS A 921 13.82 -9.21 -38.90
CA LYS A 921 13.61 -10.28 -39.90
C LYS A 921 12.34 -10.09 -40.76
N LEU A 922 11.32 -9.43 -40.22
CA LEU A 922 10.00 -9.26 -40.86
C LEU A 922 9.94 -8.05 -41.83
N THR A 923 11.01 -7.25 -41.97
CA THR A 923 11.01 -6.07 -42.84
C THR A 923 11.40 -6.36 -44.29
N ASP A 924 11.68 -7.63 -44.61
CA ASP A 924 12.21 -8.11 -45.90
C ASP A 924 13.52 -7.44 -46.36
N ILE A 925 14.16 -6.66 -45.49
CA ILE A 925 15.47 -6.07 -45.71
C ILE A 925 16.53 -7.16 -45.56
N ASN A 926 17.37 -7.32 -46.58
CA ASN A 926 18.58 -8.13 -46.48
C ASN A 926 19.71 -7.26 -45.89
N PRO A 927 20.17 -7.47 -44.64
CA PRO A 927 21.20 -6.63 -44.03
C PRO A 927 22.51 -6.63 -44.82
N LYS A 928 22.78 -7.70 -45.59
CA LYS A 928 23.99 -7.83 -46.41
C LYS A 928 23.97 -6.93 -47.66
N SER A 929 22.87 -6.23 -47.94
CA SER A 929 22.81 -5.24 -49.02
C SER A 929 23.62 -3.98 -48.71
N ILE A 930 23.80 -3.66 -47.43
CA ILE A 930 24.68 -2.61 -46.91
C ILE A 930 26.01 -3.28 -46.57
N LYS A 931 27.08 -2.84 -47.23
CA LYS A 931 28.44 -3.34 -47.00
C LYS A 931 29.21 -2.35 -46.14
N VAL A 932 30.17 -2.86 -45.36
CA VAL A 932 31.14 -2.01 -44.66
C VAL A 932 31.85 -1.12 -45.69
N GLY A 933 31.88 0.19 -45.45
CA GLY A 933 32.37 1.22 -46.36
C GLY A 933 31.30 1.87 -47.25
N ASP A 934 30.06 1.38 -47.28
CA ASP A 934 28.98 2.04 -48.00
C ASP A 934 28.57 3.34 -47.25
N GLN A 935 28.45 4.44 -47.99
CA GLN A 935 27.82 5.66 -47.51
C GLN A 935 26.30 5.53 -47.69
N VAL A 936 25.55 5.58 -46.58
CA VAL A 936 24.11 5.32 -46.58
C VAL A 936 23.36 6.29 -45.69
N LYS A 937 22.17 6.68 -46.13
CA LYS A 937 21.14 7.29 -45.29
C LYS A 937 20.13 6.23 -44.86
N ILE A 938 19.91 6.10 -43.57
CA ILE A 938 19.02 5.11 -42.96
C ILE A 938 17.93 5.81 -42.19
N THR A 939 16.68 5.55 -42.55
CA THR A 939 15.48 6.01 -41.86
C THR A 939 14.93 4.90 -40.96
N GLY A 940 14.48 5.20 -39.75
CA GLY A 940 13.91 4.16 -38.88
C GLY A 940 13.38 4.65 -37.54
N ILE A 941 12.76 3.74 -36.79
CA ILE A 941 12.26 3.99 -35.44
C ILE A 941 13.37 3.76 -34.42
N VAL A 942 13.58 4.72 -33.52
CA VAL A 942 14.50 4.56 -32.38
C VAL A 942 13.83 3.70 -31.30
N SER A 943 14.51 2.67 -30.82
CA SER A 943 14.01 1.77 -29.76
C SER A 943 15.12 1.47 -28.74
N LYS A 944 14.72 1.20 -27.49
CA LYS A 944 15.66 1.00 -26.38
C LYS A 944 16.20 -0.43 -26.33
N THR A 945 17.40 -0.58 -25.78
CA THR A 945 18.05 -1.85 -25.44
C THR A 945 18.72 -1.74 -24.06
N ASN A 946 19.17 -2.86 -23.50
CA ASN A 946 19.93 -2.85 -22.25
C ASN A 946 21.28 -2.11 -22.34
N SER A 947 21.76 -1.80 -23.55
CA SER A 947 23.09 -1.22 -23.81
C SER A 947 23.04 0.14 -24.51
N GLY A 948 21.87 0.80 -24.53
CA GLY A 948 21.65 2.07 -25.25
C GLY A 948 20.49 1.97 -26.24
N VAL A 949 20.51 2.78 -27.30
CA VAL A 949 19.44 2.85 -28.31
C VAL A 949 19.86 2.28 -29.66
N LYS A 950 18.87 1.91 -30.48
CA LYS A 950 19.07 1.43 -31.86
C LYS A 950 18.00 1.99 -32.79
N ILE A 951 18.32 2.09 -34.07
CA ILE A 951 17.40 2.49 -35.14
C ILE A 951 16.94 1.24 -35.90
N MET A 952 15.63 1.09 -36.09
CA MET A 952 15.03 -0.02 -36.84
C MET A 952 14.41 0.47 -38.15
N PRO A 953 14.99 0.16 -39.32
CA PRO A 953 14.41 0.53 -40.61
C PRO A 953 13.19 -0.33 -40.95
N ARG A 954 12.18 0.27 -41.58
CA ARG A 954 10.84 -0.30 -41.78
C ARG A 954 10.72 -1.10 -43.06
N SER A 955 11.42 -0.69 -44.12
CA SER A 955 11.50 -1.38 -45.42
C SER A 955 12.83 -1.10 -46.12
N SER A 956 13.05 -1.70 -47.29
CA SER A 956 14.23 -1.39 -48.11
C SER A 956 14.31 0.06 -48.57
N ASP A 957 13.18 0.76 -48.65
CA ASP A 957 13.10 2.16 -49.09
C ASP A 957 13.67 3.12 -48.04
N ASP A 958 13.74 2.67 -46.78
CA ASP A 958 14.39 3.41 -45.70
C ASP A 958 15.92 3.36 -45.79
N ILE A 959 16.51 2.66 -46.78
CA ILE A 959 17.95 2.55 -46.99
C ILE A 959 18.32 3.18 -48.33
N VAL A 960 18.96 4.35 -48.29
CA VAL A 960 19.39 5.08 -49.48
C VAL A 960 20.91 5.10 -49.55
N LYS A 961 21.50 4.48 -50.58
CA LYS A 961 22.95 4.57 -50.83
C LYS A 961 23.32 5.92 -51.43
N ILE A 962 24.32 6.57 -50.86
CA ILE A 962 24.86 7.85 -51.31
C ILE A 962 26.05 7.55 -52.22
N ASN A 963 25.87 7.74 -53.53
CA ASN A 963 26.96 7.53 -54.49
C ASN A 963 27.96 8.69 -54.41
N VAL A 964 29.13 8.45 -53.81
CA VAL A 964 30.28 9.35 -53.94
C VAL A 964 31.04 8.97 -55.21
N SER A 965 30.72 9.61 -56.33
CA SER A 965 31.45 9.44 -57.58
C SER A 965 32.78 10.19 -57.56
N ALA A 966 33.87 9.47 -57.83
CA ALA A 966 35.18 10.04 -58.14
C ALA A 966 35.27 10.47 -59.63
N ASP A 967 35.81 11.67 -59.86
CA ASP A 967 36.38 12.28 -61.08
C ASP A 967 35.51 12.60 -62.32
N SER A 968 35.27 13.90 -62.58
CA SER A 968 36.02 14.75 -63.56
C SER A 968 35.25 15.97 -64.15
N ASN A 969 35.81 17.20 -63.93
CA ASN A 969 35.81 18.46 -64.72
C ASN A 969 34.53 19.03 -65.38
N ALA A 970 34.02 20.19 -64.89
CA ALA A 970 34.23 21.59 -65.38
C ALA A 970 33.10 22.05 -66.33
N ASP A 971 32.40 23.18 -66.23
CA ASP A 971 32.47 24.49 -65.56
C ASP A 971 31.01 24.93 -65.26
N GLU A 972 30.65 25.71 -64.23
CA GLU A 972 30.80 27.16 -64.14
C GLU A 972 30.77 27.68 -62.69
N ILE A 973 31.84 28.43 -62.34
CA ILE A 973 31.86 29.75 -61.67
C ILE A 973 31.24 29.82 -60.25
N LEU A 974 32.06 29.64 -59.20
CA LEU A 974 32.93 30.61 -58.49
C LEU A 974 32.21 31.57 -57.54
N GLY A 975 32.57 31.45 -56.25
CA GLY A 975 32.22 32.41 -55.19
C GLY A 975 32.97 32.19 -53.87
N SER A 976 34.28 31.90 -53.94
CA SER A 976 35.36 32.20 -52.95
C SER A 976 35.16 31.97 -51.43
N ILE A 977 35.67 30.78 -51.04
CA ILE A 977 36.50 30.36 -49.89
C ILE A 977 37.31 31.43 -49.13
N ALA A 978 37.41 31.27 -47.79
CA ALA A 978 38.64 31.18 -46.94
C ALA A 978 38.43 31.82 -45.54
N VAL A 979 39.01 31.43 -44.39
CA VAL A 979 39.85 30.32 -43.87
C VAL A 979 40.22 30.72 -42.41
N ASN A 980 40.29 29.74 -41.50
CA ASN A 980 40.97 29.72 -40.16
C ASN A 980 40.34 30.52 -38.99
N ASP A 981 40.29 30.02 -37.75
CA ASP A 981 41.42 29.49 -36.97
C ASP A 981 41.19 28.18 -36.17
N GLU A 982 42.35 27.64 -35.81
CA GLU A 982 42.81 26.35 -35.27
C GLU A 982 42.20 25.83 -33.97
N TRP A 983 42.21 24.50 -33.77
CA TRP A 983 42.39 23.89 -32.45
C TRP A 983 43.05 22.49 -32.52
N GLU A 984 43.88 22.24 -31.52
CA GLU A 984 45.01 21.31 -31.49
C GLU A 984 44.66 19.81 -31.50
N ILE A 985 45.54 19.03 -32.13
CA ILE A 985 45.53 17.56 -32.06
C ILE A 985 46.10 17.09 -30.72
N ALA A 986 45.25 16.60 -29.82
CA ALA A 986 45.67 15.78 -28.69
C ALA A 986 45.87 14.32 -29.11
N GLN A 987 47.13 13.88 -29.29
CA GLN A 987 47.45 12.47 -29.51
C GLN A 987 47.16 11.63 -28.25
N ARG A 988 46.21 10.69 -28.34
CA ARG A 988 45.90 9.71 -27.28
C ARG A 988 46.81 8.48 -27.37
N ASN A 989 47.53 8.20 -26.30
CA ASN A 989 48.61 7.22 -26.20
C ASN A 989 48.07 5.77 -26.02
N LYS A 990 48.08 4.96 -27.10
CA LYS A 990 47.61 3.56 -27.14
C LYS A 990 48.36 2.55 -26.21
N LYS A 991 49.38 2.98 -25.45
CA LYS A 991 50.19 2.07 -24.61
C LYS A 991 49.61 1.73 -23.23
N MET A 992 48.71 2.55 -22.68
CA MET A 992 48.21 2.33 -21.31
C MET A 992 47.15 1.23 -21.22
N GLU A 993 46.34 1.07 -22.27
CA GLU A 993 45.27 0.06 -22.33
C GLU A 993 45.81 -1.36 -22.56
N LEU A 994 46.89 -1.51 -23.34
CA LEU A 994 47.51 -2.83 -23.58
C LEU A 994 48.14 -3.43 -22.30
N PHE A 995 48.56 -2.59 -21.34
CA PHE A 995 49.18 -3.04 -20.10
C PHE A 995 48.18 -3.64 -19.11
N LYS A 996 46.91 -3.17 -19.13
CA LYS A 996 45.83 -3.70 -18.27
C LYS A 996 45.44 -5.11 -18.68
N TYR A 997 45.32 -5.38 -19.98
CA TYR A 997 44.99 -6.73 -20.48
C TYR A 997 46.09 -7.76 -20.23
N LEU A 998 47.36 -7.34 -20.28
CA LEU A 998 48.50 -8.22 -20.01
C LEU A 998 48.62 -8.61 -18.53
N LEU A 999 48.21 -7.72 -17.61
CA LEU A 999 48.24 -7.97 -16.18
C LEU A 999 47.17 -9.00 -15.75
N VAL A 1000 45.96 -8.89 -16.30
CA VAL A 1000 44.86 -9.83 -16.03
C VAL A 1000 45.20 -11.24 -16.55
N PHE A 1001 45.82 -11.33 -17.72
CA PHE A 1001 46.27 -12.60 -18.29
C PHE A 1001 47.38 -13.27 -17.45
N ALA A 1002 48.35 -12.48 -16.95
CA ALA A 1002 49.42 -12.99 -16.11
C ALA A 1002 48.92 -13.52 -14.75
N CYS A 1003 47.96 -12.84 -14.12
CA CYS A 1003 47.36 -13.29 -12.86
C CYS A 1003 46.60 -14.62 -13.02
N GLY A 1004 45.92 -14.83 -14.15
CA GLY A 1004 45.25 -16.09 -14.46
C GLY A 1004 46.21 -17.28 -14.55
N ILE A 1005 47.37 -17.10 -15.19
CA ILE A 1005 48.38 -18.16 -15.31
C ILE A 1005 48.99 -18.53 -13.96
N ILE A 1006 49.21 -17.56 -13.07
CA ILE A 1006 49.76 -17.79 -11.72
C ILE A 1006 48.79 -18.62 -10.88
N ILE A 1007 47.49 -18.38 -10.96
CA ILE A 1007 46.47 -19.16 -10.23
C ILE A 1007 46.45 -20.62 -10.71
N ILE A 1008 46.56 -20.84 -12.02
CA ILE A 1008 46.61 -22.19 -12.60
C ILE A 1008 47.88 -22.93 -12.13
N LEU A 1009 49.04 -22.26 -12.13
CA LEU A 1009 50.31 -22.84 -11.68
C LEU A 1009 50.30 -23.16 -10.17
N ILE A 1010 49.69 -22.31 -9.34
CA ILE A 1010 49.51 -22.55 -7.90
C ILE A 1010 48.58 -23.76 -7.69
N GLY A 1011 47.49 -23.86 -8.45
CA GLY A 1011 46.59 -25.02 -8.42
C GLY A 1011 47.29 -26.32 -8.80
N MET A 1012 48.16 -26.29 -9.80
CA MET A 1012 48.98 -27.45 -10.21
C MET A 1012 50.02 -27.83 -9.15
N LEU A 1013 50.66 -26.86 -8.49
CA LEU A 1013 51.62 -27.10 -7.41
C LEU A 1013 50.95 -27.68 -6.15
N ILE A 1014 49.74 -27.23 -5.82
CA ILE A 1014 48.95 -27.79 -4.72
C ILE A 1014 48.54 -29.25 -5.03
N LYS A 1015 48.25 -29.55 -6.30
CA LYS A 1015 47.93 -30.92 -6.75
C LYS A 1015 49.15 -31.85 -6.72
N LEU A 1016 50.33 -31.36 -7.12
CA LEU A 1016 51.60 -32.12 -7.06
C LEU A 1016 52.09 -32.40 -5.63
N LYS A 1017 51.70 -31.58 -4.65
CA LYS A 1017 52.06 -31.79 -3.23
C LYS A 1017 51.17 -32.79 -2.49
N LYS A 1018 50.13 -33.31 -3.15
CA LYS A 1018 49.22 -34.35 -2.61
C LYS A 1018 49.56 -35.77 -3.08
N GLU A 1019 50.48 -35.91 -4.05
CA GLU A 1019 50.93 -37.21 -4.60
C GLU A 1019 52.43 -37.51 -4.34
N LEU A 1020 53.06 -36.71 -3.46
CA LEU A 1020 54.36 -36.96 -2.81
C LEU A 1020 54.12 -37.04 -1.30
#